data_AF-A0AAW4I8M4-F1
#
_entry.id   AF-A0AAW4I8M4-F1
#
_cell.length_a   1.000
_cell.length_b   1.000
_cell.length_c   1.000
_cell.angle_alpha   90.00
_cell.angle_beta   90.00
_cell.angle_gamma   90.00
#
_symmetry.space_group_name_H-M   'P 1'
#
loop_
_entity.id
_entity.type
_entity.pdbx_description
1 polymer ?
#
loop_
_entity_poly.entity_id
_entity_poly.type
_entity_poly.pdbx_seq_one_letter_code
_entity_poly.pdbx_strand_id
1 'polypeptide(L)'
;MREAAAPERDFRQLIDVVRAAISEQINNGRLPEQRRYVSLSAIYSDRAVIELDGKHFQYSYSFKHIAGTDQVVLGAPIEVVEQYVPTVPVAAPAPVPAAPTAVAAAVREALGGDADHGAFREAADGSIEVTLIRSGRSGNRNYYPDATLREAVSMFEGVRVFTKSDAEHIAGKGKDVRNLIGGIYSVRFVEGKAPDTGALVGTFKALDPTDKAVTKMTEAVKRGMQSLLGLSIDADARTKQRKAGAETLREAVKFTKVHSVDLIVEPGAGGGLDRLTEAAADPSIPNPKEEAMPLWKQRMLEAIKAKDPAKHATINAETIGDDELVNLHEAVCGSLVPAAPGATRVTEAQGDNTPLTRADLEVFTLRSAARDRINAAKLPQAAKDRLQAQVAIAGADRLTEAAVGDLIKAEGDYIARMTESGAVRVPMFGNGAIVVGDRSLTMKDMLDAFWDPAHKDHGRVQSFKECYIEMTGDRLVTGRLRECDQSRLVESLGSTSLGEVLGDSVTRRMLAEYRAAVDFDGWRQLVNVVPVNDFRMQHRTRWGGYGDLPTVAEGADYQPLTSPSDEEATYKAGKKGGTEDITLEMIKNDDVGLIRRIPTKLSRAAKRTLAKFVFDFLRSNAVIYDTKALFHVDHANLFTAALSKAELAVHRLAMLKQTELTSDDRIGIAPTRLVVPADLQEAAVDLFKLSTNNEKTFIQSLTMNIIPVWYWTDANDWCTAADPADIPGIEMGFLDGREEPELFVQDTPNVGSMFAADKLTYKIRHIYGGAVTDFRAFTKAVVA
;
A
#
# COMPACT_ATOMS: atom_id res chain seq x y z
N MET A 1 -29.10 -0.48 -13.71
CA MET A 1 -29.48 -1.30 -14.88
C MET A 1 -28.57 -0.92 -16.05
N ARG A 2 -28.26 -1.87 -16.93
CA ARG A 2 -27.70 -1.64 -18.27
C ARG A 2 -28.72 -2.15 -19.27
N GLU A 3 -29.01 -1.38 -20.31
CA GLU A 3 -29.59 -1.74 -21.61
C GLU A 3 -29.79 -0.41 -22.37
N ALA A 4 -29.74 -0.31 -23.70
CA ALA A 4 -29.22 -1.20 -24.74
C ALA A 4 -28.72 -0.33 -25.91
N ALA A 5 -27.98 -0.89 -26.86
CA ALA A 5 -27.49 -0.13 -28.01
C ALA A 5 -28.66 0.25 -28.96
N ALA A 6 -28.74 1.54 -29.28
CA ALA A 6 -29.37 2.05 -30.50
C ALA A 6 -28.26 2.67 -31.37
N PRO A 7 -28.36 2.64 -32.71
CA PRO A 7 -27.33 3.23 -33.58
C PRO A 7 -27.17 4.72 -33.27
N GLU A 8 -25.95 5.25 -33.49
CA GLU A 8 -25.51 6.61 -33.12
C GLU A 8 -26.38 7.73 -33.70
N ARG A 9 -27.56 7.94 -33.10
CA ARG A 9 -28.36 9.16 -33.23
C ARG A 9 -27.69 10.20 -32.34
N ASP A 10 -27.19 11.27 -32.96
CA ASP A 10 -26.61 12.40 -32.22
C ASP A 10 -27.61 12.89 -31.18
N PHE A 11 -27.27 12.69 -29.90
CA PHE A 11 -28.18 12.88 -28.77
C PHE A 11 -28.69 14.33 -28.70
N ARG A 12 -27.92 15.28 -29.24
CA ARG A 12 -28.32 16.69 -29.40
C ARG A 12 -29.45 16.87 -30.39
N GLN A 13 -29.38 16.23 -31.56
CA GLN A 13 -30.45 16.29 -32.57
C GLN A 13 -31.76 15.72 -32.03
N LEU A 14 -31.68 14.63 -31.26
CA LEU A 14 -32.85 14.04 -30.61
C LEU A 14 -33.48 15.01 -29.59
N ILE A 15 -32.67 15.66 -28.74
CA ILE A 15 -33.13 16.70 -27.81
C ILE A 15 -33.77 17.87 -28.55
N ASP A 16 -33.15 18.36 -29.62
CA ASP A 16 -33.64 19.52 -30.36
C ASP A 16 -34.99 19.25 -31.05
N VAL A 17 -35.16 18.07 -31.66
CA VAL A 17 -36.42 17.67 -32.31
C VAL A 17 -37.54 17.46 -31.28
N VAL A 18 -37.26 16.80 -30.14
CA VAL A 18 -38.26 16.64 -29.07
C VAL A 18 -38.62 17.98 -28.42
N ARG A 19 -37.64 18.86 -28.16
CA ARG A 19 -37.88 20.22 -27.65
C ARG A 19 -38.71 21.06 -28.62
N ALA A 20 -38.44 20.97 -29.93
CA ALA A 20 -39.20 21.68 -30.95
C ALA A 20 -40.68 21.26 -30.95
N ALA A 21 -40.97 19.95 -30.96
CA ALA A 21 -42.34 19.43 -30.94
C ALA A 21 -43.11 19.86 -29.67
N ILE A 22 -42.48 19.82 -28.49
CA ILE A 22 -43.12 20.24 -27.23
C ILE A 22 -43.36 21.75 -27.23
N SER A 23 -42.40 22.54 -27.72
CA SER A 23 -42.55 24.00 -27.87
C SER A 23 -43.67 24.37 -28.86
N GLU A 24 -43.83 23.63 -29.95
CA GLU A 24 -44.93 23.82 -30.91
C GLU A 24 -46.28 23.51 -30.25
N GLN A 25 -46.41 22.38 -29.55
CA GLN A 25 -47.65 22.02 -28.84
C GLN A 25 -48.04 23.07 -27.77
N ILE A 26 -47.08 23.62 -27.03
CA ILE A 26 -47.32 24.58 -25.95
C ILE A 26 -47.64 26.00 -26.47
N ASN A 27 -47.06 26.38 -27.61
CA ASN A 27 -47.21 27.72 -28.19
C ASN A 27 -48.14 27.78 -29.40
N ASN A 28 -48.84 26.68 -29.71
CA ASN A 28 -49.87 26.65 -30.73
C ASN A 28 -50.95 27.72 -30.46
N GLY A 29 -51.30 28.50 -31.48
CA GLY A 29 -52.26 29.60 -31.39
C GLY A 29 -51.79 30.86 -30.65
N ARG A 30 -50.52 30.95 -30.20
CA ARG A 30 -50.00 32.16 -29.51
C ARG A 30 -49.25 33.10 -30.46
N LEU A 31 -49.48 34.40 -30.28
CA LEU A 31 -48.71 35.47 -30.94
C LEU A 31 -47.23 35.43 -30.52
N PRO A 32 -46.30 35.96 -31.33
CA PRO A 32 -44.86 35.88 -31.04
C PRO A 32 -44.47 36.41 -29.66
N GLU A 33 -45.07 37.53 -29.24
CA GLU A 33 -44.86 38.16 -27.93
C GLU A 33 -45.56 37.46 -26.75
N GLN A 34 -46.33 36.40 -27.02
CA GLN A 34 -47.01 35.57 -26.00
C GLN A 34 -46.42 34.14 -25.92
N ARG A 35 -45.37 33.84 -26.69
CA ARG A 35 -44.72 32.53 -26.64
C ARG A 35 -44.03 32.31 -25.30
N ARG A 36 -44.30 31.16 -24.68
CA ARG A 36 -43.60 30.71 -23.47
C ARG A 36 -42.36 29.96 -23.85
N TYR A 37 -41.26 30.25 -23.15
CA TYR A 37 -40.05 29.45 -23.22
C TYR A 37 -40.27 28.08 -22.59
N VAL A 38 -39.65 27.05 -23.15
CA VAL A 38 -39.74 25.67 -22.67
C VAL A 38 -38.34 25.19 -22.29
N SER A 39 -38.05 25.15 -20.99
CA SER A 39 -36.86 24.51 -20.45
C SER A 39 -37.10 23.00 -20.34
N LEU A 40 -36.15 22.21 -20.84
CA LEU A 40 -36.18 20.74 -20.76
C LEU A 40 -35.31 20.30 -19.57
N SER A 41 -35.96 19.83 -18.50
CA SER A 41 -35.31 19.46 -17.25
C SER A 41 -34.66 18.07 -17.31
N ALA A 42 -35.29 17.12 -18.03
CA ALA A 42 -34.74 15.78 -18.25
C ALA A 42 -35.29 15.13 -19.52
N ILE A 43 -34.53 14.20 -20.11
CA ILE A 43 -34.98 13.35 -21.22
C ILE A 43 -34.63 11.88 -20.95
N TYR A 44 -35.59 11.01 -21.22
CA TYR A 44 -35.50 9.55 -21.13
C TYR A 44 -35.90 8.96 -22.50
N SER A 45 -35.68 7.66 -22.71
CA SER A 45 -35.95 6.99 -24.01
C SER A 45 -37.40 7.07 -24.51
N ASP A 46 -38.37 7.24 -23.60
CA ASP A 46 -39.82 7.18 -23.84
C ASP A 46 -40.57 8.47 -23.41
N ARG A 47 -39.89 9.39 -22.74
CA ARG A 47 -40.50 10.58 -22.12
C ARG A 47 -39.51 11.72 -21.90
N ALA A 48 -40.02 12.95 -22.00
CA ALA A 48 -39.29 14.17 -21.67
C ALA A 48 -40.01 14.89 -20.51
N VAL A 49 -39.24 15.52 -19.64
CA VAL A 49 -39.75 16.37 -18.56
C VAL A 49 -39.32 17.80 -18.84
N ILE A 50 -40.30 18.70 -18.85
CA ILE A 50 -40.08 20.15 -19.00
C ILE A 50 -40.49 20.89 -17.73
N GLU A 51 -39.98 22.10 -17.58
CA GLU A 51 -40.49 23.08 -16.63
C GLU A 51 -41.30 24.15 -17.39
N LEU A 52 -42.49 24.47 -16.88
CA LEU A 52 -43.36 25.52 -17.40
C LEU A 52 -44.05 26.23 -16.24
N ASP A 53 -43.89 27.55 -16.15
CA ASP A 53 -44.43 28.41 -15.08
C ASP A 53 -44.13 27.89 -13.64
N GLY A 54 -42.96 27.26 -13.43
CA GLY A 54 -42.54 26.70 -12.14
C GLY A 54 -43.15 25.34 -11.78
N LYS A 55 -43.85 24.68 -12.72
CA LYS A 55 -44.35 23.30 -12.60
C LYS A 55 -43.60 22.39 -13.58
N HIS A 56 -43.39 21.13 -13.18
CA HIS A 56 -42.80 20.12 -14.06
C HIS A 56 -43.88 19.30 -14.77
N PHE A 57 -43.75 19.12 -16.08
CA PHE A 57 -44.65 18.32 -16.91
C PHE A 57 -43.90 17.24 -17.67
N GLN A 58 -44.36 16.00 -17.53
CA GLN A 58 -43.88 14.86 -18.29
C GLN A 58 -44.72 14.70 -19.57
N TYR A 59 -44.04 14.68 -20.72
CA TYR A 59 -44.59 14.30 -22.01
C TYR A 59 -44.02 12.94 -22.40
N SER A 60 -44.87 11.92 -22.60
CA SER A 60 -44.43 10.73 -23.33
C SER A 60 -44.23 11.07 -24.80
N TYR A 61 -43.26 10.45 -25.46
CA TYR A 61 -42.99 10.69 -26.87
C TYR A 61 -42.63 9.41 -27.62
N SER A 62 -42.95 9.36 -28.90
CA SER A 62 -42.60 8.26 -29.80
C SER A 62 -42.25 8.80 -31.18
N PHE A 63 -41.32 8.16 -31.88
CA PHE A 63 -40.98 8.52 -33.26
C PHE A 63 -41.86 7.74 -34.24
N LYS A 64 -42.46 8.43 -35.20
CA LYS A 64 -43.02 7.84 -36.41
C LYS A 64 -42.18 8.30 -37.60
N HIS A 65 -41.58 7.34 -38.29
CA HIS A 65 -40.88 7.60 -39.54
C HIS A 65 -41.90 7.66 -40.69
N ILE A 66 -42.06 8.83 -41.31
CA ILE A 66 -42.98 9.04 -42.43
C ILE A 66 -42.23 9.79 -43.54
N ALA A 67 -42.20 9.21 -44.74
CA ALA A 67 -41.64 9.82 -45.95
C ALA A 67 -40.21 10.40 -45.82
N GLY A 68 -39.34 9.75 -45.03
CA GLY A 68 -37.95 10.18 -44.84
C GLY A 68 -37.72 11.15 -43.67
N THR A 69 -38.77 11.54 -42.95
CA THR A 69 -38.67 12.44 -41.78
C THR A 69 -39.13 11.74 -40.50
N ASP A 70 -38.33 11.84 -39.44
CA ASP A 70 -38.70 11.38 -38.09
C ASP A 70 -39.64 12.40 -37.43
N GLN A 71 -40.94 12.11 -37.37
CA GLN A 71 -41.91 12.93 -36.64
C GLN A 71 -42.04 12.45 -35.19
N VAL A 72 -42.04 13.40 -34.24
CA VAL A 72 -42.32 13.11 -32.83
C VAL A 72 -43.81 13.20 -32.57
N VAL A 73 -44.40 12.10 -32.11
CA VAL A 73 -45.77 12.05 -31.59
C VAL A 73 -45.70 12.16 -30.08
N LEU A 74 -46.26 13.25 -29.54
CA LEU A 74 -46.34 13.53 -28.10
C LEU A 74 -47.66 13.00 -27.51
N GLY A 75 -47.58 12.43 -26.32
CA GLY A 75 -48.73 12.09 -25.49
C GLY A 75 -49.30 13.31 -24.74
N ALA A 76 -50.35 13.07 -23.95
CA ALA A 76 -50.89 14.09 -23.06
C ALA A 76 -49.90 14.42 -21.92
N PRO A 77 -49.75 15.69 -21.53
CA PRO A 77 -48.87 16.07 -20.42
C PRO A 77 -49.40 15.57 -19.07
N ILE A 78 -48.51 15.09 -18.22
CA ILE A 78 -48.77 14.71 -16.84
C ILE A 78 -47.96 15.64 -15.94
N GLU A 79 -48.60 16.34 -15.00
CA GLU A 79 -47.88 17.11 -13.99
C GLU A 79 -47.12 16.15 -13.07
N VAL A 80 -45.80 16.37 -12.93
CA VAL A 80 -44.91 15.56 -12.10
C VAL A 80 -44.24 16.44 -11.06
N VAL A 81 -43.92 15.85 -9.90
CA VAL A 81 -43.22 16.54 -8.81
C VAL A 81 -41.86 15.91 -8.65
N GLU A 82 -40.82 16.72 -8.53
CA GLU A 82 -39.47 16.23 -8.26
C GLU A 82 -39.41 15.67 -6.83
N GLN A 83 -39.33 14.35 -6.71
CA GLN A 83 -39.24 13.68 -5.42
C GLN A 83 -37.79 13.26 -5.14
N TYR A 84 -37.13 13.99 -4.24
CA TYR A 84 -35.80 13.65 -3.76
C TYR A 84 -35.82 12.32 -2.97
N VAL A 85 -35.22 11.28 -3.55
CA VAL A 85 -35.01 9.98 -2.88
C VAL A 85 -33.52 9.87 -2.51
N PRO A 86 -33.13 10.03 -1.24
CA PRO A 86 -31.74 9.88 -0.83
C PRO A 86 -31.29 8.42 -0.99
N THR A 87 -30.14 8.21 -1.63
CA THR A 87 -29.56 6.88 -1.88
C THR A 87 -28.80 6.30 -0.67
N VAL A 88 -28.90 6.94 0.51
CA VAL A 88 -28.31 6.48 1.78
C VAL A 88 -29.33 6.74 2.91
N PRO A 89 -29.65 5.75 3.76
CA PRO A 89 -30.51 5.96 4.93
C PRO A 89 -29.74 6.70 6.03
N VAL A 90 -30.35 7.76 6.58
CA VAL A 90 -29.80 8.59 7.67
C VAL A 90 -30.71 8.50 8.89
N ALA A 91 -30.14 8.40 10.08
CA ALA A 91 -30.82 8.71 11.34
C ALA A 91 -30.50 10.17 11.75
N ALA A 92 -31.54 10.97 12.00
CA ALA A 92 -31.50 12.43 12.25
C ALA A 92 -31.37 12.77 13.76
N PRO A 93 -31.49 14.04 14.25
CA PRO A 93 -31.59 15.39 13.61
C PRO A 93 -30.55 16.40 14.18
N ALA A 94 -30.55 17.73 13.96
CA ALA A 94 -30.84 18.63 12.81
C ALA A 94 -30.66 20.11 13.28
N PRO A 95 -30.26 21.08 12.42
CA PRO A 95 -30.52 22.51 12.71
C PRO A 95 -31.20 23.30 11.56
N VAL A 96 -31.70 24.49 11.92
CA VAL A 96 -32.52 25.43 11.12
C VAL A 96 -31.68 26.67 10.72
N PRO A 97 -32.20 27.63 9.91
CA PRO A 97 -32.04 27.74 8.46
C PRO A 97 -31.00 28.80 8.01
N ALA A 98 -30.73 28.85 6.69
CA ALA A 98 -29.82 29.83 6.06
C ALA A 98 -30.54 31.09 5.51
N ALA A 99 -29.77 32.17 5.31
CA ALA A 99 -30.13 33.37 4.56
C ALA A 99 -28.83 34.04 4.03
N PRO A 100 -28.84 34.89 2.97
CA PRO A 100 -28.61 34.38 1.63
C PRO A 100 -27.48 35.08 0.85
N THR A 101 -27.06 34.47 -0.27
CA THR A 101 -26.11 35.02 -1.25
C THR A 101 -26.70 36.13 -2.12
N ALA A 102 -25.89 37.13 -2.46
CA ALA A 102 -26.11 38.08 -3.57
C ALA A 102 -24.85 38.19 -4.45
N VAL A 103 -25.02 38.60 -5.70
CA VAL A 103 -24.10 38.30 -6.81
C VAL A 103 -23.61 39.57 -7.53
N ALA A 104 -22.41 39.49 -8.13
CA ALA A 104 -21.81 40.36 -9.16
C ALA A 104 -21.41 41.81 -8.80
N ALA A 105 -20.13 42.13 -9.05
CA ALA A 105 -19.73 42.93 -10.22
C ALA A 105 -18.20 42.88 -10.40
N ALA A 106 -17.72 42.97 -11.64
CA ALA A 106 -16.29 43.04 -11.95
C ALA A 106 -15.88 44.46 -12.35
N VAL A 107 -14.78 44.96 -11.78
CA VAL A 107 -13.97 46.03 -12.36
C VAL A 107 -12.51 45.61 -12.26
N ARG A 108 -11.85 45.53 -13.43
CA ARG A 108 -10.39 45.47 -13.52
C ARG A 108 -9.88 46.91 -13.58
N GLU A 109 -8.88 47.21 -12.77
CA GLU A 109 -7.86 48.21 -13.11
C GLU A 109 -6.49 47.56 -12.82
N ALA A 110 -5.49 47.86 -13.65
CA ALA A 110 -4.29 47.02 -13.80
C ALA A 110 -3.00 47.85 -13.96
N LEU A 111 -1.86 47.15 -14.03
CA LEU A 111 -0.46 47.61 -14.16
C LEU A 111 0.21 47.88 -12.81
N GLY A 112 1.38 47.32 -12.48
CA GLY A 112 2.23 46.32 -13.15
C GLY A 112 3.52 46.12 -12.32
N GLY A 113 4.31 45.05 -12.46
CA GLY A 113 4.20 43.89 -13.35
C GLY A 113 5.08 42.72 -12.88
N ASP A 114 5.22 41.72 -13.74
CA ASP A 114 6.18 40.60 -13.78
C ASP A 114 6.92 40.18 -12.48
N ALA A 115 6.49 39.04 -11.91
CA ALA A 115 7.36 38.14 -11.16
C ALA A 115 6.81 36.69 -11.24
N ASP A 116 7.41 35.94 -12.16
CA ASP A 116 7.71 34.49 -12.17
C ASP A 116 6.86 33.47 -11.39
N HIS A 117 6.68 32.28 -11.98
CA HIS A 117 6.32 31.07 -11.23
C HIS A 117 7.53 30.60 -10.41
N GLY A 118 7.79 31.28 -9.28
CA GLY A 118 8.92 31.01 -8.41
C GLY A 118 9.03 29.52 -8.05
N ALA A 119 10.13 28.90 -8.46
CA ALA A 119 10.40 27.49 -8.22
C ALA A 119 10.43 27.20 -6.71
N PHE A 120 9.87 26.06 -6.30
CA PHE A 120 10.01 25.56 -4.94
C PHE A 120 11.49 25.47 -4.56
N ARG A 121 11.91 26.28 -3.57
CA ARG A 121 13.23 26.22 -2.97
C ARG A 121 13.13 25.72 -1.54
N GLU A 122 13.95 24.73 -1.23
CA GLU A 122 14.03 24.11 0.08
C GLU A 122 14.91 24.96 0.99
N ALA A 123 14.33 25.48 2.07
CA ALA A 123 15.11 26.06 3.16
C ALA A 123 15.88 24.93 3.86
N ALA A 124 17.21 24.99 3.81
CA ALA A 124 18.09 23.95 4.35
C ALA A 124 17.99 23.78 5.89
N ASP A 125 17.31 24.69 6.58
CA ASP A 125 17.08 24.68 8.03
C ASP A 125 15.70 24.09 8.44
N GLY A 126 14.85 23.74 7.45
CA GLY A 126 13.51 23.20 7.72
C GLY A 126 12.50 24.21 8.29
N SER A 127 12.74 25.52 8.15
CA SER A 127 11.85 26.57 8.68
C SER A 127 10.58 26.79 7.84
N ILE A 128 9.45 26.97 8.51
CA ILE A 128 8.11 27.06 7.88
C ILE A 128 7.35 28.27 8.45
N GLU A 129 6.74 29.08 7.60
CA GLU A 129 5.78 30.11 7.99
C GLU A 129 4.41 29.49 8.30
N VAL A 130 3.90 29.80 9.49
CA VAL A 130 2.73 29.16 10.08
C VAL A 130 1.77 30.19 10.71
N THR A 131 0.47 30.02 10.45
CA THR A 131 -0.59 30.69 11.21
C THR A 131 -0.76 29.97 12.54
N LEU A 132 -0.60 30.69 13.64
CA LEU A 132 -0.79 30.17 15.00
C LEU A 132 -2.26 30.16 15.40
N ILE A 133 -2.97 31.24 15.04
CA ILE A 133 -4.37 31.48 15.37
C ILE A 133 -4.96 32.55 14.45
N ARG A 134 -6.23 32.40 14.06
CA ARG A 134 -7.00 33.42 13.35
C ARG A 134 -7.96 34.14 14.31
N SER A 135 -8.18 35.42 14.06
CA SER A 135 -9.19 36.22 14.77
C SER A 135 -10.60 35.68 14.52
N GLY A 136 -11.52 36.00 15.44
CA GLY A 136 -12.92 35.64 15.35
C GLY A 136 -13.30 34.42 16.19
N ARG A 137 -14.29 33.65 15.74
CA ARG A 137 -14.89 32.52 16.48
C ARG A 137 -14.07 31.24 16.32
N SER A 138 -13.69 30.66 17.45
CA SER A 138 -13.10 29.33 17.55
C SER A 138 -14.15 28.24 17.75
N GLY A 139 -13.88 27.01 17.30
CA GLY A 139 -14.73 25.84 17.51
C GLY A 139 -15.03 25.56 18.99
N ASN A 140 -14.12 25.94 19.89
CA ASN A 140 -14.25 25.78 21.35
C ASN A 140 -15.10 26.87 22.02
N ARG A 141 -15.96 27.59 21.26
CA ARG A 141 -16.84 28.69 21.71
C ARG A 141 -16.11 29.90 22.32
N ASN A 142 -14.80 29.98 22.09
CA ASN A 142 -14.00 31.16 22.38
C ASN A 142 -14.09 32.16 21.21
N TYR A 143 -13.86 33.44 21.49
CA TYR A 143 -13.76 34.50 20.49
C TYR A 143 -12.48 35.30 20.71
N TYR A 144 -11.71 35.53 19.65
CA TYR A 144 -10.41 36.19 19.70
C TYR A 144 -10.45 37.50 18.88
N PRO A 145 -10.55 38.67 19.53
CA PRO A 145 -10.52 39.95 18.82
C PRO A 145 -9.15 40.28 18.23
N ASP A 146 -9.11 41.04 17.12
CA ASP A 146 -7.87 41.50 16.49
C ASP A 146 -6.99 42.26 17.50
N ALA A 147 -7.59 43.14 18.30
CA ALA A 147 -6.88 43.93 19.31
C ALA A 147 -6.17 43.06 20.36
N THR A 148 -6.82 41.97 20.80
CA THR A 148 -6.25 41.06 21.80
C THR A 148 -5.11 40.22 21.22
N LEU A 149 -5.19 39.80 19.96
CA LEU A 149 -4.11 39.09 19.27
C LEU A 149 -2.93 40.03 18.95
N ARG A 150 -3.20 41.29 18.57
CA ARG A 150 -2.18 42.33 18.35
C ARG A 150 -1.41 42.66 19.63
N GLU A 151 -2.05 42.70 20.80
CA GLU A 151 -1.37 42.81 22.10
C GLU A 151 -0.57 41.56 22.48
N ALA A 152 -0.98 40.38 22.02
CA ALA A 152 -0.39 39.11 22.42
C ALA A 152 0.85 38.69 21.61
N VAL A 153 1.20 39.39 20.51
CA VAL A 153 2.32 39.05 19.61
C VAL A 153 3.60 38.67 20.37
N SER A 154 4.01 39.51 21.34
CA SER A 154 5.23 39.31 22.13
C SER A 154 5.20 38.10 23.08
N MET A 155 4.02 37.53 23.35
CA MET A 155 3.85 36.33 24.19
C MET A 155 4.02 35.01 23.42
N PHE A 156 4.02 35.06 22.09
CA PHE A 156 4.19 33.90 21.21
C PHE A 156 5.62 33.72 20.70
N GLU A 157 6.48 34.73 20.88
CA GLU A 157 7.89 34.68 20.51
C GLU A 157 8.67 33.69 21.42
N GLY A 158 9.38 32.73 20.82
CA GLY A 158 10.11 31.68 21.52
C GLY A 158 9.24 30.58 22.15
N VAL A 159 7.94 30.51 21.83
CA VAL A 159 7.05 29.47 22.35
C VAL A 159 7.39 28.09 21.77
N ARG A 160 7.39 27.08 22.65
CA ARG A 160 7.73 25.69 22.33
C ARG A 160 6.61 24.99 21.57
N VAL A 161 6.99 24.18 20.59
CA VAL A 161 6.07 23.39 19.77
C VAL A 161 6.16 21.90 20.10
N PHE A 162 5.02 21.28 20.43
CA PHE A 162 4.95 19.85 20.75
C PHE A 162 4.07 19.08 19.77
N THR A 163 4.41 17.82 19.51
CA THR A 163 3.49 16.85 18.87
C THR A 163 2.58 16.23 19.92
N LYS A 164 1.27 16.28 19.73
CA LYS A 164 0.29 15.65 20.63
C LYS A 164 -0.88 15.06 19.86
N SER A 165 -1.57 14.09 20.45
CA SER A 165 -2.91 13.74 20.01
C SER A 165 -3.93 14.80 20.45
N ASP A 166 -5.02 14.94 19.70
CA ASP A 166 -6.12 15.86 20.01
C ASP A 166 -6.66 15.64 21.45
N ALA A 167 -6.72 14.39 21.90
CA ALA A 167 -7.14 14.02 23.25
C ALA A 167 -6.17 14.49 24.35
N GLU A 168 -4.85 14.42 24.11
CA GLU A 168 -3.84 14.92 25.06
C GLU A 168 -3.80 16.44 25.13
N HIS A 169 -4.01 17.11 23.98
CA HIS A 169 -4.13 18.56 23.89
C HIS A 169 -5.36 19.05 24.68
N ILE A 170 -6.54 18.46 24.46
CA ILE A 170 -7.77 18.78 25.22
C ILE A 170 -7.60 18.51 26.72
N ALA A 171 -6.85 17.46 27.10
CA ALA A 171 -6.59 17.11 28.49
C ALA A 171 -5.47 17.95 29.16
N GLY A 172 -4.79 18.84 28.43
CA GLY A 172 -3.67 19.65 28.95
C GLY A 172 -2.41 18.86 29.32
N LYS A 173 -2.26 17.64 28.78
CA LYS A 173 -1.15 16.70 29.10
C LYS A 173 -0.09 16.72 27.97
N GLY A 174 0.85 15.77 28.00
CA GLY A 174 1.81 15.55 26.91
C GLY A 174 2.99 16.55 26.82
N LYS A 175 3.36 17.23 27.91
CA LYS A 175 4.53 18.13 27.96
C LYS A 175 5.83 17.35 28.25
N ASP A 176 6.17 16.42 27.37
CA ASP A 176 7.39 15.59 27.43
C ASP A 176 8.47 16.15 26.47
N VAL A 177 9.74 16.08 26.87
CA VAL A 177 10.88 16.53 26.04
C VAL A 177 10.97 15.74 24.73
N ARG A 178 10.55 14.46 24.72
CA ARG A 178 10.54 13.61 23.52
C ARG A 178 9.54 14.05 22.44
N ASN A 179 8.57 14.89 22.80
CA ASN A 179 7.56 15.41 21.89
C ASN A 179 7.86 16.85 21.43
N LEU A 180 8.96 17.46 21.88
CA LEU A 180 9.37 18.82 21.53
C LEU A 180 10.02 18.84 20.15
N ILE A 181 9.34 19.43 19.16
CA ILE A 181 9.81 19.45 17.76
C ILE A 181 10.47 20.77 17.34
N GLY A 182 10.28 21.86 18.09
CA GLY A 182 10.86 23.15 17.75
C GLY A 182 10.28 24.33 18.54
N GLY A 183 10.46 25.53 17.99
CA GLY A 183 9.96 26.78 18.56
C GLY A 183 9.46 27.73 17.48
N ILE A 184 8.63 28.71 17.89
CA ILE A 184 8.09 29.75 17.01
C ILE A 184 8.83 31.06 17.24
N TYR A 185 9.17 31.74 16.13
CA TYR A 185 9.95 32.98 16.12
C TYR A 185 9.39 33.97 15.09
N SER A 186 9.82 35.22 15.15
CA SER A 186 9.41 36.29 14.21
C SER A 186 7.90 36.47 14.13
N VAL A 187 7.21 36.40 15.28
CA VAL A 187 5.74 36.47 15.33
C VAL A 187 5.27 37.88 14.98
N ARG A 188 4.26 37.97 14.09
CA ARG A 188 3.60 39.21 13.70
C ARG A 188 2.10 39.02 13.55
N PHE A 189 1.35 40.07 13.83
CA PHE A 189 -0.08 40.12 13.52
C PHE A 189 -0.29 40.64 12.11
N VAL A 190 -1.08 39.92 11.31
CA VAL A 190 -1.48 40.28 9.95
C VAL A 190 -2.93 40.74 9.99
N GLU A 191 -3.18 42.00 9.62
CA GLU A 191 -4.50 42.61 9.64
C GLU A 191 -5.44 41.95 8.61
N GLY A 192 -6.69 41.72 9.02
CA GLY A 192 -7.73 41.16 8.16
C GLY A 192 -8.38 42.20 7.25
N LYS A 193 -9.13 41.75 6.23
CA LYS A 193 -9.90 42.65 5.35
C LYS A 193 -11.13 43.25 6.03
N ALA A 194 -11.54 42.71 7.18
CA ALA A 194 -12.65 43.19 8.00
C ALA A 194 -12.28 43.08 9.50
N PRO A 195 -12.98 43.79 10.40
CA PRO A 195 -12.73 43.68 11.84
C PRO A 195 -12.89 42.25 12.36
N ASP A 196 -11.99 41.84 13.24
CA ASP A 196 -11.89 40.50 13.83
C ASP A 196 -11.69 39.37 12.79
N THR A 197 -10.94 39.67 11.71
CA THR A 197 -10.56 38.69 10.65
C THR A 197 -9.05 38.60 10.39
N GLY A 198 -8.21 39.18 11.24
CA GLY A 198 -6.75 39.05 11.15
C GLY A 198 -6.23 37.65 11.52
N ALA A 199 -4.90 37.51 11.49
CA ALA A 199 -4.21 36.27 11.85
C ALA A 199 -2.88 36.55 12.55
N LEU A 200 -2.52 35.71 13.51
CA LEU A 200 -1.20 35.71 14.14
C LEU A 200 -0.31 34.70 13.41
N VAL A 201 0.73 35.20 12.75
CA VAL A 201 1.64 34.41 11.88
C VAL A 201 3.05 34.45 12.47
N GLY A 202 3.77 33.34 12.43
CA GLY A 202 5.17 33.25 12.85
C GLY A 202 5.95 32.23 12.03
N THR A 203 7.24 32.14 12.26
CA THR A 203 8.15 31.15 11.65
C THR A 203 8.41 30.03 12.65
N PHE A 204 7.96 28.82 12.33
CA PHE A 204 8.38 27.61 13.02
C PHE A 204 9.84 27.28 12.64
N LYS A 205 10.68 27.05 13.64
CA LYS A 205 12.04 26.51 13.50
C LYS A 205 12.11 25.17 14.20
N ALA A 206 12.49 24.13 13.45
CA ALA A 206 12.67 22.79 13.97
C ALA A 206 13.89 22.70 14.90
N LEU A 207 13.82 21.80 15.89
CA LEU A 207 14.97 21.43 16.72
C LEU A 207 15.88 20.42 16.00
N ASP A 208 15.26 19.50 15.26
CA ASP A 208 15.90 18.53 14.37
C ASP A 208 15.10 18.48 13.05
N PRO A 209 15.67 18.93 11.91
CA PRO A 209 15.00 18.87 10.61
C PRO A 209 14.66 17.45 10.14
N THR A 210 15.29 16.43 10.71
CA THR A 210 15.10 15.01 10.35
C THR A 210 14.05 14.29 11.19
N ASP A 211 13.45 14.97 12.18
CA ASP A 211 12.36 14.39 12.97
C ASP A 211 11.17 13.99 12.08
N LYS A 212 10.49 12.90 12.44
CA LYS A 212 9.40 12.31 11.64
C LYS A 212 8.17 13.21 11.54
N ALA A 213 7.89 14.05 12.55
CA ALA A 213 6.79 15.00 12.52
C ALA A 213 7.18 16.25 11.71
N VAL A 214 8.39 16.77 11.88
CA VAL A 214 8.93 17.88 11.08
C VAL A 214 8.96 17.51 9.59
N THR A 215 9.47 16.32 9.26
CA THR A 215 9.48 15.78 7.89
C THR A 215 8.06 15.74 7.30
N LYS A 216 7.06 15.28 8.08
CA LYS A 216 5.65 15.26 7.65
C LYS A 216 5.08 16.67 7.43
N MET A 217 5.41 17.64 8.28
CA MET A 217 5.00 19.05 8.07
C MET A 217 5.59 19.60 6.77
N THR A 218 6.90 19.40 6.55
CA THR A 218 7.60 19.84 5.34
C THR A 218 7.05 19.14 4.08
N GLU A 219 6.78 17.83 4.13
CA GLU A 219 6.16 17.11 3.02
C GLU A 219 4.71 17.53 2.76
N ALA A 220 3.91 17.78 3.79
CA ALA A 220 2.53 18.25 3.64
C ALA A 220 2.49 19.60 2.93
N VAL A 221 3.38 20.53 3.27
CA VAL A 221 3.53 21.83 2.58
C VAL A 221 4.06 21.64 1.16
N LYS A 222 5.11 20.83 0.94
CA LYS A 222 5.66 20.53 -0.41
C LYS A 222 4.61 19.93 -1.36
N ARG A 223 3.68 19.13 -0.85
CA ARG A 223 2.64 18.43 -1.63
C ARG A 223 1.29 19.17 -1.66
N GLY A 224 1.19 20.37 -1.08
CA GLY A 224 -0.07 21.14 -1.02
C GLY A 224 -1.17 20.52 -0.15
N MET A 225 -0.80 19.58 0.74
CA MET A 225 -1.70 18.87 1.66
C MET A 225 -1.67 19.46 3.08
N GLN A 226 -1.32 20.74 3.21
CA GLN A 226 -1.20 21.44 4.49
C GLN A 226 -2.49 21.50 5.33
N SER A 227 -3.65 21.21 4.76
CA SER A 227 -4.93 21.10 5.49
C SER A 227 -5.05 19.85 6.38
N LEU A 228 -4.12 18.89 6.27
CA LEU A 228 -4.11 17.67 7.09
C LEU A 228 -3.44 17.87 8.47
N LEU A 229 -2.80 19.02 8.72
CA LEU A 229 -2.07 19.33 9.94
C LEU A 229 -2.43 20.74 10.42
N GLY A 230 -2.83 20.84 11.68
CA GLY A 230 -3.19 22.09 12.33
C GLY A 230 -2.26 22.45 13.47
N LEU A 231 -2.22 23.75 13.80
CA LEU A 231 -1.61 24.25 15.02
C LEU A 231 -2.69 24.72 15.98
N SER A 232 -2.56 24.36 17.26
CA SER A 232 -3.49 24.78 18.31
C SER A 232 -2.74 25.30 19.54
N ILE A 233 -3.25 26.38 20.13
CA ILE A 233 -2.58 27.09 21.23
C ILE A 233 -3.05 26.57 22.60
N ASP A 234 -2.11 26.35 23.51
CA ASP A 234 -2.36 26.15 24.95
C ASP A 234 -1.99 27.44 25.69
N ALA A 235 -2.98 28.23 26.09
CA ALA A 235 -2.78 29.55 26.68
C ALA A 235 -3.88 29.94 27.68
N ASP A 236 -3.47 30.59 28.77
CA ASP A 236 -4.36 31.23 29.75
C ASP A 236 -4.74 32.63 29.27
N ALA A 237 -6.04 32.93 29.27
CA ALA A 237 -6.56 34.26 28.95
C ALA A 237 -7.69 34.67 29.91
N ARG A 238 -7.79 35.97 30.21
CA ARG A 238 -8.95 36.55 30.89
C ARG A 238 -10.11 36.64 29.90
N THR A 239 -11.15 35.84 30.13
CA THR A 239 -12.34 35.79 29.27
C THR A 239 -13.50 36.61 29.81
N LYS A 240 -14.17 37.41 28.96
CA LYS A 240 -15.46 38.05 29.22
C LYS A 240 -16.57 37.26 28.51
N GLN A 241 -17.78 37.24 29.05
CA GLN A 241 -18.93 36.70 28.32
C GLN A 241 -19.43 37.73 27.29
N ARG A 242 -19.45 37.33 26.02
CA ARG A 242 -20.03 38.09 24.91
C ARG A 242 -21.24 37.33 24.38
N LYS A 243 -22.40 37.99 24.30
CA LYS A 243 -23.55 37.43 23.57
C LYS A 243 -23.37 37.71 22.08
N ALA A 244 -23.44 36.66 21.27
CA ALA A 244 -23.40 36.74 19.81
C ALA A 244 -24.65 36.04 19.27
N GLY A 245 -25.71 36.81 19.04
CA GLY A 245 -27.03 36.24 18.74
C GLY A 245 -27.58 35.42 19.92
N ALA A 246 -27.94 34.17 19.64
CA ALA A 246 -28.48 33.23 20.63
C ALA A 246 -27.41 32.56 21.52
N GLU A 247 -26.13 32.65 21.17
CA GLU A 247 -25.03 31.99 21.91
C GLU A 247 -24.27 32.93 22.85
N THR A 248 -23.75 32.36 23.95
CA THR A 248 -22.79 32.99 24.84
C THR A 248 -21.37 32.49 24.53
N LEU A 249 -20.56 33.35 23.92
CA LEU A 249 -19.15 33.10 23.63
C LEU A 249 -18.26 33.63 24.75
N ARG A 250 -17.07 33.02 24.90
CA ARG A 250 -16.01 33.48 25.79
C ARG A 250 -15.01 34.32 25.00
N GLU A 251 -15.18 35.63 25.07
CA GLU A 251 -14.29 36.60 24.43
C GLU A 251 -12.99 36.73 25.21
N ALA A 252 -11.86 36.43 24.59
CA ALA A 252 -10.54 36.67 25.17
C ALA A 252 -10.29 38.18 25.23
N VAL A 253 -10.21 38.75 26.43
CA VAL A 253 -9.93 40.17 26.63
C VAL A 253 -8.42 40.42 26.64
N LYS A 254 -7.66 39.53 27.30
CA LYS A 254 -6.20 39.60 27.40
C LYS A 254 -5.60 38.23 27.70
N PHE A 255 -4.58 37.84 26.95
CA PHE A 255 -3.76 36.68 27.28
C PHE A 255 -2.90 36.99 28.52
N THR A 256 -2.79 36.03 29.43
CA THR A 256 -1.96 36.13 30.64
C THR A 256 -0.72 35.26 30.57
N LYS A 257 -0.76 34.14 29.83
CA LYS A 257 0.37 33.25 29.61
C LYS A 257 0.11 32.34 28.41
N VAL A 258 1.11 32.12 27.56
CA VAL A 258 1.12 31.04 26.56
C VAL A 258 2.03 29.92 27.08
N HIS A 259 1.58 28.66 27.01
CA HIS A 259 2.32 27.50 27.51
C HIS A 259 2.99 26.71 26.38
N SER A 260 2.26 26.43 25.30
CA SER A 260 2.79 25.82 24.08
C SER A 260 1.90 26.10 22.87
N VAL A 261 2.41 25.80 21.68
CA VAL A 261 1.61 25.57 20.48
C VAL A 261 1.78 24.10 20.11
N ASP A 262 0.69 23.37 19.96
CA ASP A 262 0.72 21.93 19.73
C ASP A 262 0.32 21.62 18.27
N LEU A 263 1.06 20.73 17.63
CA LEU A 263 0.74 20.17 16.31
C LEU A 263 -0.31 19.06 16.49
N ILE A 264 -1.49 19.27 15.91
CA ILE A 264 -2.68 18.41 16.03
C ILE A 264 -3.40 18.24 14.68
N VAL A 265 -4.49 17.46 14.61
CA VAL A 265 -5.23 17.27 13.35
C VAL A 265 -6.29 18.35 13.14
N GLU A 266 -7.11 18.63 14.15
CA GLU A 266 -8.23 19.59 14.05
C GLU A 266 -7.99 20.89 14.86
N PRO A 267 -7.43 21.96 14.26
CA PRO A 267 -7.04 23.17 14.98
C PRO A 267 -8.25 24.02 15.38
N GLY A 268 -8.53 24.09 16.69
CA GLY A 268 -9.73 24.73 17.21
C GLY A 268 -9.89 26.23 16.91
N ALA A 269 -8.83 26.94 16.48
CA ALA A 269 -8.83 28.37 16.16
C ALA A 269 -8.16 28.70 14.81
N GLY A 270 -8.12 27.74 13.87
CA GLY A 270 -7.70 27.97 12.49
C GLY A 270 -6.19 28.18 12.28
N GLY A 271 -5.34 27.68 13.17
CA GLY A 271 -3.89 27.61 12.96
C GLY A 271 -3.50 26.50 11.98
N GLY A 272 -2.49 26.72 11.14
CA GLY A 272 -2.11 25.84 10.04
C GLY A 272 -0.78 26.22 9.39
N LEU A 273 -0.36 25.44 8.41
CA LEU A 273 0.93 25.60 7.71
C LEU A 273 0.71 26.37 6.40
N ASP A 274 1.34 27.53 6.24
CA ASP A 274 1.04 28.44 5.12
C ASP A 274 2.08 28.36 3.99
N ARG A 275 3.40 28.37 4.31
CA ARG A 275 4.47 28.24 3.30
C ARG A 275 5.84 27.87 3.91
N LEU A 276 6.71 27.20 3.15
CA LEU A 276 8.15 27.15 3.46
C LEU A 276 8.76 28.55 3.30
N THR A 277 9.55 29.01 4.28
CA THR A 277 10.10 30.37 4.26
C THR A 277 11.31 30.44 3.30
N GLU A 278 11.19 31.15 2.18
CA GLU A 278 12.39 31.58 1.45
C GLU A 278 13.17 32.57 2.31
N ALA A 279 14.38 32.21 2.72
CA ALA A 279 15.33 33.14 3.29
C ALA A 279 15.75 34.15 2.20
N ALA A 280 15.14 35.34 2.23
CA ALA A 280 15.54 36.44 1.37
C ALA A 280 17.03 36.77 1.60
N ALA A 281 17.81 36.77 0.52
CA ALA A 281 19.23 37.11 0.59
C ALA A 281 19.41 38.58 0.97
N ASP A 282 20.12 38.84 2.06
CA ASP A 282 20.57 40.18 2.43
C ASP A 282 21.67 40.64 1.45
N PRO A 283 21.49 41.74 0.68
CA PRO A 283 22.47 42.19 -0.30
C PRO A 283 23.76 42.77 0.31
N SER A 284 23.88 42.86 1.65
CA SER A 284 25.00 43.51 2.33
C SER A 284 26.11 42.56 2.83
N ILE A 285 25.99 41.25 2.57
CA ILE A 285 26.96 40.24 3.03
C ILE A 285 27.68 39.61 1.82
N PRO A 286 29.02 39.75 1.70
CA PRO A 286 29.79 38.97 0.74
C PRO A 286 29.70 37.47 1.08
N ASN A 287 29.49 36.63 0.07
CA ASN A 287 29.64 35.17 0.20
C ASN A 287 30.98 34.82 0.86
N PRO A 288 30.99 33.77 1.70
CA PRO A 288 31.98 32.74 1.41
C PRO A 288 31.43 31.31 1.49
N LYS A 289 31.84 30.50 0.50
CA LYS A 289 32.16 29.11 0.75
C LYS A 289 33.52 29.08 1.46
N GLU A 290 33.54 29.17 2.78
CA GLU A 290 34.76 28.91 3.57
C GLU A 290 34.45 28.03 4.76
N GLU A 291 35.39 27.12 5.05
CA GLU A 291 35.29 26.15 6.12
C GLU A 291 35.41 26.88 7.46
N ALA A 292 34.42 26.70 8.35
CA ALA A 292 34.45 27.30 9.67
C ALA A 292 35.71 26.85 10.43
N MET A 293 36.58 27.81 10.75
CA MET A 293 37.94 27.56 11.24
C MET A 293 37.96 26.59 12.44
N PRO A 294 38.68 25.45 12.36
CA PRO A 294 38.64 24.42 13.39
C PRO A 294 38.97 24.94 14.80
N LEU A 295 38.22 24.45 15.80
CA LEU A 295 38.27 24.92 17.20
C LEU A 295 39.67 24.84 17.84
N TRP A 296 40.56 23.98 17.33
CA TRP A 296 41.95 23.86 17.79
C TRP A 296 42.84 25.00 17.28
N LYS A 297 42.64 25.50 16.04
CA LYS A 297 43.35 26.67 15.50
C LYS A 297 43.03 27.93 16.30
N GLN A 298 41.75 28.13 16.62
CA GLN A 298 41.27 29.23 17.47
C GLN A 298 42.02 29.25 18.82
N ARG A 299 42.10 28.10 19.49
CA ARG A 299 42.82 27.97 20.78
C ARG A 299 44.33 28.18 20.68
N MET A 300 44.98 27.77 19.58
CA MET A 300 46.41 28.03 19.37
C MET A 300 46.70 29.51 19.14
N LEU A 301 45.87 30.21 18.35
CA LEU A 301 45.97 31.66 18.17
C LEU A 301 45.76 32.41 19.50
N GLU A 302 44.78 32.02 20.31
CA GLU A 302 44.58 32.59 21.65
C GLU A 302 45.77 32.34 22.59
N ALA A 303 46.39 31.16 22.56
CA ALA A 303 47.57 30.84 23.35
C ALA A 303 48.79 31.69 22.94
N ILE A 304 49.01 31.90 21.64
CA ILE A 304 50.05 32.80 21.12
C ILE A 304 49.75 34.25 21.56
N LYS A 305 48.50 34.71 21.42
CA LYS A 305 48.05 36.05 21.84
C LYS A 305 48.29 36.33 23.33
N ALA A 306 48.10 35.31 24.18
CA ALA A 306 48.29 35.43 25.62
C ALA A 306 49.75 35.52 26.05
N LYS A 307 50.70 35.00 25.24
CA LYS A 307 52.15 35.02 25.55
C LYS A 307 52.95 36.10 24.82
N ASP A 308 52.66 36.38 23.56
CA ASP A 308 53.38 37.38 22.76
C ASP A 308 52.41 38.15 21.84
N PRO A 309 51.74 39.20 22.36
CA PRO A 309 50.73 39.96 21.62
C PRO A 309 51.27 40.62 20.34
N ALA A 310 52.57 40.95 20.30
CA ALA A 310 53.19 41.61 19.15
C ALA A 310 53.34 40.65 17.95
N LYS A 311 53.66 39.38 18.20
CA LYS A 311 53.68 38.35 17.15
C LYS A 311 52.28 37.95 16.69
N HIS A 312 51.30 37.89 17.60
CA HIS A 312 49.91 37.65 17.19
C HIS A 312 49.41 38.75 16.23
N ALA A 313 49.77 40.01 16.45
CA ALA A 313 49.36 41.13 15.59
C ALA A 313 49.96 41.10 14.16
N THR A 314 50.95 40.24 13.90
CA THR A 314 51.55 40.05 12.57
C THR A 314 51.05 38.80 11.83
N ILE A 315 50.18 38.00 12.45
CA ILE A 315 49.58 36.80 11.85
C ILE A 315 48.23 37.16 11.20
N ASN A 316 48.04 36.77 9.94
CA ASN A 316 46.73 36.81 9.29
C ASN A 316 45.98 35.48 9.54
N ALA A 317 44.97 35.52 10.42
CA ALA A 317 44.22 34.34 10.86
C ALA A 317 43.46 33.62 9.74
N GLU A 318 43.14 34.30 8.64
CA GLU A 318 42.36 33.74 7.52
C GLU A 318 43.23 33.01 6.48
N THR A 319 44.55 33.15 6.54
CA THR A 319 45.47 32.62 5.50
C THR A 319 46.68 31.83 6.02
N ILE A 320 46.86 31.72 7.35
CA ILE A 320 47.97 30.95 7.92
C ILE A 320 47.76 29.43 7.79
N GLY A 321 48.79 28.73 7.28
CA GLY A 321 48.78 27.28 7.12
C GLY A 321 48.89 26.54 8.46
N ASP A 322 48.31 25.34 8.53
CA ASP A 322 48.23 24.51 9.74
C ASP A 322 49.61 24.25 10.36
N ASP A 323 50.57 23.80 9.55
CA ASP A 323 51.94 23.51 9.99
C ASP A 323 52.70 24.79 10.41
N GLU A 324 52.41 25.93 9.78
CA GLU A 324 53.03 27.21 10.11
C GLU A 324 52.52 27.74 11.46
N LEU A 325 51.21 27.60 11.72
CA LEU A 325 50.60 27.93 13.00
C LEU A 325 51.10 27.02 14.13
N VAL A 326 51.27 25.71 13.88
CA VAL A 326 51.83 24.77 14.87
C VAL A 326 53.30 25.11 15.18
N ASN A 327 54.12 25.38 14.17
CA ASN A 327 55.52 25.78 14.38
C ASN A 327 55.64 27.13 15.13
N LEU A 328 54.79 28.10 14.84
CA LEU A 328 54.69 29.36 15.61
C LEU A 328 54.25 29.12 17.05
N HIS A 329 53.29 28.23 17.27
CA HIS A 329 52.86 27.84 18.62
C HIS A 329 54.00 27.16 19.39
N GLU A 330 54.74 26.21 18.80
CA GLU A 330 55.89 25.60 19.48
C GLU A 330 57.02 26.60 19.75
N ALA A 331 57.26 27.56 18.86
CA ALA A 331 58.28 28.61 19.05
C ALA A 331 57.92 29.64 20.15
N VAL A 332 56.63 29.85 20.44
CA VAL A 332 56.15 30.81 21.46
C VAL A 332 55.77 30.12 22.78
N CYS A 333 55.25 28.90 22.73
CA CYS A 333 54.72 28.17 23.89
C CYS A 333 55.61 27.00 24.36
N GLY A 334 56.50 26.47 23.50
CA GLY A 334 57.35 25.30 23.76
C GLY A 334 56.89 24.02 23.05
N SER A 335 57.83 23.10 22.82
CA SER A 335 57.60 21.85 22.08
C SER A 335 56.78 20.79 22.85
N LEU A 336 56.01 19.97 22.13
CA LEU A 336 54.99 19.06 22.65
C LEU A 336 55.43 17.60 22.89
N VAL A 337 56.72 17.32 23.15
CA VAL A 337 57.25 15.96 23.39
C VAL A 337 57.83 15.81 24.82
N PRO A 338 57.55 14.72 25.55
CA PRO A 338 57.83 14.64 27.00
C PRO A 338 59.27 14.24 27.35
N ALA A 339 59.77 14.78 28.47
CA ALA A 339 60.96 14.30 29.17
C ALA A 339 60.58 13.69 30.53
N ALA A 340 61.40 12.73 31.01
CA ALA A 340 61.09 11.83 32.12
C ALA A 340 61.18 12.49 33.53
N PRO A 341 60.61 11.87 34.59
CA PRO A 341 60.17 12.60 35.79
C PRO A 341 61.16 12.62 36.97
N GLY A 342 61.14 13.72 37.75
CA GLY A 342 61.56 13.70 39.16
C GLY A 342 62.00 15.06 39.74
N ALA A 343 61.16 15.69 40.59
CA ALA A 343 61.56 16.47 41.78
C ALA A 343 60.36 17.11 42.54
N THR A 344 60.05 16.55 43.72
CA THR A 344 59.71 17.22 45.01
C THR A 344 58.91 18.55 45.08
N ARG A 345 57.58 18.42 45.31
CA ARG A 345 56.78 18.92 46.47
C ARG A 345 56.95 20.36 47.03
N VAL A 346 55.84 21.12 47.09
CA VAL A 346 55.36 21.83 48.32
C VAL A 346 53.83 22.11 48.26
N THR A 347 53.22 22.26 49.44
CA THR A 347 51.81 22.64 49.72
C THR A 347 51.62 24.18 49.64
N GLU A 348 50.44 24.83 49.70
CA GLU A 348 49.15 24.55 50.36
C GLU A 348 48.02 25.48 49.84
N ALA A 349 46.77 25.26 50.31
CA ALA A 349 45.59 26.16 50.29
C ALA A 349 44.66 26.26 49.05
N GLN A 350 43.36 26.24 49.34
CA GLN A 350 42.19 26.02 48.47
C GLN A 350 41.81 27.17 47.52
N GLY A 351 41.20 26.79 46.39
CA GLY A 351 40.31 27.61 45.57
C GLY A 351 39.72 26.80 44.41
N ASP A 352 38.39 26.75 44.26
CA ASP A 352 37.69 25.93 43.25
C ASP A 352 37.84 26.48 41.82
N ASN A 353 39.05 26.37 41.27
CA ASN A 353 39.36 26.62 39.87
C ASN A 353 40.62 25.85 39.44
N THR A 354 40.68 24.56 39.79
CA THR A 354 41.72 23.65 39.30
C THR A 354 41.58 23.53 37.77
N PRO A 355 42.60 23.86 36.96
CA PRO A 355 42.53 23.59 35.53
C PRO A 355 42.43 22.08 35.32
N LEU A 356 41.41 21.64 34.57
CA LEU A 356 41.24 20.23 34.19
C LEU A 356 42.57 19.69 33.67
N THR A 357 43.11 18.66 34.34
CA THR A 357 44.35 18.05 33.87
C THR A 357 44.05 17.26 32.60
N ARG A 358 45.08 17.01 31.78
CA ARG A 358 44.94 16.19 30.56
C ARG A 358 44.37 14.79 30.88
N ALA A 359 44.73 14.25 32.05
CA ALA A 359 44.19 12.99 32.56
C ALA A 359 42.68 13.07 32.91
N ASP A 360 42.19 14.20 33.44
CA ASP A 360 40.75 14.38 33.72
C ASP A 360 39.92 14.42 32.44
N LEU A 361 40.45 15.02 31.37
CA LEU A 361 39.82 15.03 30.04
C LEU A 361 39.80 13.63 29.41
N GLU A 362 40.87 12.85 29.54
CA GLU A 362 40.92 11.45 29.09
C GLU A 362 39.94 10.56 29.87
N VAL A 363 39.84 10.73 31.20
CA VAL A 363 38.81 10.04 32.01
C VAL A 363 37.39 10.43 31.59
N PHE A 364 37.16 11.69 31.21
CA PHE A 364 35.85 12.15 30.72
C PHE A 364 35.47 11.51 29.37
N THR A 365 36.39 11.45 28.39
CA THR A 365 36.11 10.82 27.09
C THR A 365 35.89 9.31 27.24
N LEU A 366 36.70 8.62 28.06
CA LEU A 366 36.54 7.20 28.37
C LEU A 366 35.20 6.91 29.07
N ARG A 367 34.73 7.79 29.98
CA ARG A 367 33.40 7.67 30.60
C ARG A 367 32.25 7.82 29.61
N SER A 368 32.37 8.72 28.62
CA SER A 368 31.36 8.84 27.56
C SER A 368 31.30 7.55 26.74
N ALA A 369 32.44 7.10 26.20
CA ALA A 369 32.52 5.89 25.40
C ALA A 369 32.03 4.64 26.15
N ALA A 370 32.35 4.52 27.45
CA ALA A 370 31.84 3.46 28.31
C ALA A 370 30.31 3.50 28.44
N ARG A 371 29.72 4.69 28.60
CA ARG A 371 28.26 4.88 28.73
C ARG A 371 27.53 4.56 27.43
N ASP A 372 28.08 4.95 26.29
CA ASP A 372 27.54 4.64 24.97
C ASP A 372 27.57 3.12 24.70
N ARG A 373 28.66 2.44 25.09
CA ARG A 373 28.78 0.97 24.98
C ARG A 373 27.78 0.23 25.88
N ILE A 374 27.53 0.71 27.09
CA ILE A 374 26.48 0.17 27.99
C ILE A 374 25.08 0.41 27.41
N ASN A 375 24.84 1.58 26.81
CA ASN A 375 23.57 1.89 26.14
C ASN A 375 23.31 0.98 24.95
N ALA A 376 24.34 0.68 24.15
CA ALA A 376 24.27 -0.22 22.99
C ALA A 376 24.11 -1.71 23.37
N ALA A 377 24.45 -2.11 24.59
CA ALA A 377 24.34 -3.51 25.04
C ALA A 377 22.88 -4.00 25.08
N LYS A 378 22.63 -5.28 24.76
CA LYS A 378 21.30 -5.92 24.84
C LYS A 378 20.94 -6.37 26.27
N LEU A 379 21.14 -5.49 27.26
CA LEU A 379 20.83 -5.73 28.67
C LEU A 379 19.51 -5.03 29.09
N PRO A 380 18.77 -5.55 30.08
CA PRO A 380 17.62 -4.87 30.67
C PRO A 380 17.99 -3.51 31.29
N GLN A 381 17.05 -2.56 31.31
CA GLN A 381 17.33 -1.18 31.74
C GLN A 381 17.92 -1.09 33.15
N ALA A 382 17.38 -1.85 34.12
CA ALA A 382 17.90 -1.86 35.49
C ALA A 382 19.38 -2.30 35.59
N ALA A 383 19.84 -3.19 34.70
CA ALA A 383 21.25 -3.57 34.62
C ALA A 383 22.10 -2.49 33.93
N LYS A 384 21.56 -1.80 32.91
CA LYS A 384 22.23 -0.62 32.33
C LYS A 384 22.42 0.48 33.37
N ASP A 385 21.38 0.80 34.14
CA ASP A 385 21.44 1.83 35.19
C ASP A 385 22.49 1.49 36.25
N ARG A 386 22.58 0.22 36.65
CA ARG A 386 23.59 -0.31 37.58
C ARG A 386 25.01 -0.20 37.03
N LEU A 387 25.23 -0.59 35.77
CA LEU A 387 26.53 -0.48 35.10
C LEU A 387 26.95 0.98 34.90
N GLN A 388 26.00 1.86 34.54
CA GLN A 388 26.26 3.30 34.45
C GLN A 388 26.65 3.91 35.81
N ALA A 389 26.00 3.49 36.90
CA ALA A 389 26.38 3.91 38.25
C ALA A 389 27.79 3.45 38.64
N GLN A 390 28.21 2.25 38.23
CA GLN A 390 29.59 1.77 38.45
C GLN A 390 30.62 2.56 37.61
N VAL A 391 30.33 2.80 36.33
CA VAL A 391 31.19 3.58 35.42
C VAL A 391 31.34 5.05 35.85
N ALA A 392 30.30 5.64 36.42
CA ALA A 392 30.34 7.03 36.92
C ALA A 392 31.39 7.25 38.04
N ILE A 393 31.69 6.22 38.83
CA ILE A 393 32.62 6.27 39.98
C ILE A 393 33.96 5.57 39.66
N ALA A 394 34.08 4.93 38.49
CA ALA A 394 35.28 4.22 38.07
C ALA A 394 36.46 5.17 37.73
N GLY A 395 37.68 4.77 38.09
CA GLY A 395 38.92 5.39 37.61
C GLY A 395 39.34 4.86 36.23
N ALA A 396 40.33 5.53 35.61
CA ALA A 396 40.79 5.29 34.23
C ALA A 396 40.94 3.80 33.85
N ASP A 397 41.60 3.01 34.71
CA ASP A 397 41.90 1.60 34.48
C ASP A 397 40.65 0.73 34.22
N ARG A 398 39.51 1.10 34.79
CA ARG A 398 38.21 0.41 34.66
C ARG A 398 37.29 1.00 33.59
N LEU A 399 37.75 2.03 32.88
CA LEU A 399 37.02 2.69 31.79
C LEU A 399 37.56 2.32 30.40
N THR A 400 38.58 1.46 30.35
CA THR A 400 39.11 0.91 29.11
C THR A 400 38.08 0.03 28.39
N GLU A 401 38.19 -0.07 27.06
CA GLU A 401 37.23 -0.81 26.23
C GLU A 401 37.07 -2.27 26.66
N ALA A 402 38.18 -2.93 27.02
CA ALA A 402 38.19 -4.30 27.54
C ALA A 402 37.47 -4.39 28.90
N ALA A 403 37.80 -3.52 29.85
CA ALA A 403 37.18 -3.55 31.19
C ALA A 403 35.66 -3.29 31.15
N VAL A 404 35.19 -2.39 30.28
CA VAL A 404 33.75 -2.16 30.09
C VAL A 404 33.09 -3.37 29.40
N GLY A 405 33.78 -4.01 28.46
CA GLY A 405 33.34 -5.28 27.86
C GLY A 405 33.17 -6.40 28.89
N ASP A 406 34.16 -6.56 29.79
CA ASP A 406 34.13 -7.57 30.86
C ASP A 406 33.03 -7.29 31.89
N LEU A 407 32.76 -6.02 32.22
CA LEU A 407 31.62 -5.62 33.08
C LEU A 407 30.27 -5.95 32.45
N ILE A 408 30.08 -5.63 31.15
CA ILE A 408 28.87 -5.97 30.40
C ILE A 408 28.68 -7.49 30.34
N LYS A 409 29.76 -8.25 30.12
CA LYS A 409 29.75 -9.71 30.09
C LYS A 409 29.41 -10.30 31.47
N ALA A 410 30.04 -9.83 32.54
CA ALA A 410 29.80 -10.33 33.89
C ALA A 410 28.36 -10.08 34.38
N GLU A 411 27.77 -8.92 34.06
CA GLU A 411 26.36 -8.64 34.38
C GLU A 411 25.42 -9.49 33.49
N GLY A 412 25.79 -9.73 32.23
CA GLY A 412 25.09 -10.66 31.33
C GLY A 412 25.09 -12.11 31.85
N ASP A 413 26.25 -12.63 32.24
CA ASP A 413 26.42 -13.96 32.84
C ASP A 413 25.66 -14.09 34.18
N TYR A 414 25.59 -13.01 34.96
CA TYR A 414 24.81 -12.96 36.21
C TYR A 414 23.30 -13.02 35.96
N ILE A 415 22.80 -12.30 34.94
CA ILE A 415 21.39 -12.35 34.54
C ILE A 415 21.05 -13.72 33.94
N ALA A 416 21.92 -14.30 33.11
CA ALA A 416 21.73 -15.63 32.54
C ALA A 416 21.56 -16.70 33.66
N ARG A 417 22.39 -16.64 34.72
CA ARG A 417 22.24 -17.51 35.89
C ARG A 417 20.94 -17.27 36.67
N MET A 418 20.43 -16.04 36.74
CA MET A 418 19.09 -15.79 37.30
C MET A 418 17.99 -16.44 36.44
N THR A 419 18.07 -16.32 35.12
CA THR A 419 17.13 -16.95 34.17
C THR A 419 17.16 -18.48 34.26
N GLU A 420 18.35 -19.09 34.32
CA GLU A 420 18.55 -20.54 34.50
C GLU A 420 18.02 -21.06 35.86
N SER A 421 18.03 -20.22 36.90
CA SER A 421 17.57 -20.60 38.25
C SER A 421 16.04 -20.72 38.39
N GLY A 422 15.26 -20.24 37.40
CA GLY A 422 13.82 -20.51 37.26
C GLY A 422 12.86 -19.93 38.32
N ALA A 423 13.34 -19.29 39.40
CA ALA A 423 12.49 -18.93 40.53
C ALA A 423 12.89 -17.64 41.27
N VAL A 424 12.81 -16.47 40.62
CA VAL A 424 12.84 -15.17 41.33
C VAL A 424 11.42 -14.78 41.75
N ARG A 425 10.99 -15.22 42.94
CA ARG A 425 9.78 -14.69 43.60
C ARG A 425 10.11 -13.38 44.31
N VAL A 426 9.52 -12.27 43.87
CA VAL A 426 9.59 -10.97 44.58
C VAL A 426 8.29 -10.74 45.35
N PRO A 427 8.27 -10.86 46.69
CA PRO A 427 7.03 -10.77 47.46
C PRO A 427 6.81 -9.34 47.99
N MET A 428 6.14 -8.46 47.23
CA MET A 428 5.57 -7.26 47.87
C MET A 428 4.34 -6.58 47.23
N PHE A 429 3.98 -6.80 45.95
CA PHE A 429 2.76 -6.21 45.37
C PHE A 429 1.98 -7.22 44.51
N GLY A 430 0.65 -7.18 44.61
CA GLY A 430 -0.25 -8.25 44.17
C GLY A 430 -0.70 -8.22 42.71
N ASN A 431 -1.27 -9.34 42.26
CA ASN A 431 -2.02 -9.55 41.01
C ASN A 431 -1.46 -8.94 39.70
N GLY A 432 -0.14 -8.89 39.58
CA GLY A 432 0.58 -8.57 38.34
C GLY A 432 1.76 -9.51 38.13
N ALA A 433 1.49 -10.81 37.94
CA ALA A 433 2.54 -11.78 37.66
C ALA A 433 3.08 -11.58 36.24
N ILE A 434 4.09 -10.70 36.09
CA ILE A 434 4.91 -10.64 34.87
C ILE A 434 5.77 -11.90 34.85
N VAL A 435 5.19 -12.98 34.32
CA VAL A 435 5.91 -14.19 33.97
C VAL A 435 6.72 -13.87 32.72
N VAL A 436 7.98 -13.45 32.91
CA VAL A 436 8.98 -13.42 31.84
C VAL A 436 9.42 -14.85 31.54
N GLY A 437 8.47 -15.63 31.03
CA GLY A 437 8.72 -16.89 30.34
C GLY A 437 8.92 -16.60 28.86
N ASP A 438 9.63 -17.51 28.19
CA ASP A 438 10.01 -17.42 26.78
C ASP A 438 8.78 -17.58 25.85
N ARG A 439 7.93 -16.55 25.76
CA ARG A 439 6.73 -16.49 24.88
C ARG A 439 7.08 -16.19 23.42
N SER A 440 8.25 -16.64 22.93
CA SER A 440 8.82 -16.14 21.67
C SER A 440 8.20 -16.72 20.39
N LEU A 441 7.07 -17.44 20.47
CA LEU A 441 6.26 -17.74 19.29
C LEU A 441 5.24 -16.60 19.15
N THR A 442 5.43 -15.78 18.12
CA THR A 442 4.35 -14.85 17.74
C THR A 442 3.12 -15.67 17.32
N MET A 443 1.92 -15.09 17.36
CA MET A 443 0.69 -15.82 16.97
C MET A 443 0.76 -16.41 15.58
N LYS A 444 1.48 -15.71 14.70
CA LYS A 444 1.85 -16.15 13.37
C LYS A 444 2.63 -17.47 13.40
N ASP A 445 3.66 -17.57 14.24
CA ASP A 445 4.48 -18.78 14.39
C ASP A 445 3.71 -19.91 15.06
N MET A 446 2.84 -19.62 16.04
CA MET A 446 1.96 -20.65 16.64
C MET A 446 0.97 -21.22 15.63
N LEU A 447 0.32 -20.37 14.83
CA LEU A 447 -0.63 -20.82 13.81
C LEU A 447 0.10 -21.54 12.66
N ASP A 448 1.21 -21.00 12.16
CA ASP A 448 2.00 -21.65 11.12
C ASP A 448 2.55 -23.01 11.62
N ALA A 449 2.93 -23.11 12.91
CA ALA A 449 3.26 -24.38 13.57
C ALA A 449 2.08 -25.34 13.64
N PHE A 450 0.86 -24.86 13.92
CA PHE A 450 -0.35 -25.69 13.95
C PHE A 450 -0.68 -26.28 12.56
N TRP A 451 -0.54 -25.49 11.50
CA TRP A 451 -0.88 -25.92 10.13
C TRP A 451 0.20 -26.75 9.45
N ASP A 452 1.48 -26.58 9.79
CA ASP A 452 2.59 -27.29 9.15
C ASP A 452 3.18 -28.42 10.02
N PRO A 453 2.99 -29.70 9.65
CA PRO A 453 3.58 -30.84 10.35
C PRO A 453 5.11 -30.85 10.36
N ALA A 454 5.77 -30.14 9.43
CA ALA A 454 7.23 -30.04 9.37
C ALA A 454 7.80 -28.93 10.29
N HIS A 455 6.96 -28.12 10.91
CA HIS A 455 7.42 -27.01 11.75
C HIS A 455 8.06 -27.50 13.05
N LYS A 456 9.18 -26.90 13.46
CA LYS A 456 9.97 -27.26 14.64
C LYS A 456 9.14 -27.32 15.95
N ASP A 457 8.12 -26.47 16.06
CA ASP A 457 7.22 -26.39 17.22
C ASP A 457 5.88 -27.13 17.04
N HIS A 458 5.66 -27.87 15.94
CA HIS A 458 4.38 -28.56 15.68
C HIS A 458 3.95 -29.47 16.84
N GLY A 459 4.91 -30.16 17.46
CA GLY A 459 4.64 -31.03 18.61
C GLY A 459 4.11 -30.30 19.85
N ARG A 460 4.30 -28.98 19.96
CA ARG A 460 3.81 -28.11 21.04
C ARG A 460 2.43 -27.52 20.77
N VAL A 461 1.96 -27.57 19.51
CA VAL A 461 0.76 -26.86 19.06
C VAL A 461 -0.19 -27.85 18.37
N GLN A 462 -0.84 -28.70 19.16
CA GLN A 462 -1.66 -29.80 18.63
C GLN A 462 -3.15 -29.45 18.52
N SER A 463 -3.69 -28.64 19.41
CA SER A 463 -5.10 -28.24 19.43
C SER A 463 -5.34 -26.85 18.82
N PHE A 464 -6.40 -26.69 18.02
CA PHE A 464 -6.77 -25.35 17.52
C PHE A 464 -7.41 -24.52 18.62
N LYS A 465 -8.15 -25.18 19.52
CA LYS A 465 -8.70 -24.60 20.72
C LYS A 465 -7.61 -24.09 21.67
N GLU A 466 -6.49 -24.79 21.84
CA GLU A 466 -5.36 -24.28 22.64
C GLU A 466 -4.73 -23.03 22.01
N CYS A 467 -4.53 -22.98 20.69
CA CYS A 467 -4.13 -21.75 19.99
C CYS A 467 -5.09 -20.60 20.27
N TYR A 468 -6.40 -20.85 20.16
CA TYR A 468 -7.44 -19.85 20.40
C TYR A 468 -7.43 -19.33 21.85
N ILE A 469 -7.29 -20.23 22.84
CA ILE A 469 -7.27 -19.88 24.26
C ILE A 469 -6.01 -19.11 24.63
N GLU A 470 -4.84 -19.51 24.13
CA GLU A 470 -3.59 -18.80 24.44
C GLU A 470 -3.58 -17.39 23.81
N MET A 471 -4.28 -17.22 22.69
CA MET A 471 -4.40 -15.97 21.95
C MET A 471 -5.44 -15.00 22.48
N THR A 472 -6.64 -15.49 22.79
CA THR A 472 -7.75 -14.62 23.24
C THR A 472 -7.86 -14.54 24.75
N GLY A 473 -7.31 -15.51 25.48
CA GLY A 473 -7.61 -15.75 26.90
C GLY A 473 -8.99 -16.38 27.14
N ASP A 474 -9.88 -16.44 26.15
CA ASP A 474 -11.24 -16.99 26.28
C ASP A 474 -11.22 -18.52 26.36
N ARG A 475 -11.09 -19.02 27.59
CA ARG A 475 -11.07 -20.45 27.94
C ARG A 475 -12.35 -21.20 27.56
N LEU A 476 -13.44 -20.48 27.28
CA LEU A 476 -14.78 -21.04 27.03
C LEU A 476 -15.14 -21.05 25.53
N VAL A 477 -14.35 -20.39 24.68
CA VAL A 477 -14.57 -20.24 23.24
C VAL A 477 -15.96 -19.64 22.97
N THR A 478 -16.23 -18.50 23.61
CA THR A 478 -17.47 -17.74 23.50
C THR A 478 -17.43 -16.66 22.42
N GLY A 479 -16.23 -16.26 21.98
CA GLY A 479 -16.05 -15.16 21.01
C GLY A 479 -16.36 -13.77 21.57
N ARG A 480 -16.58 -13.64 22.88
CA ARG A 480 -16.98 -12.37 23.51
C ARG A 480 -15.77 -11.64 24.06
N LEU A 481 -15.55 -10.41 23.58
CA LEU A 481 -14.52 -9.47 24.07
C LEU A 481 -14.51 -9.21 25.60
N ARG A 482 -15.55 -9.62 26.33
CA ARG A 482 -15.62 -9.56 27.80
C ARG A 482 -15.02 -10.78 28.51
N GLU A 483 -15.01 -11.93 27.84
CA GLU A 483 -14.41 -13.19 28.33
C GLU A 483 -12.96 -13.34 27.84
N CYS A 484 -12.54 -12.52 26.86
CA CYS A 484 -11.16 -12.40 26.42
C CYS A 484 -10.29 -11.64 27.43
N ASP A 485 -9.05 -12.10 27.61
CA ASP A 485 -8.02 -11.39 28.35
C ASP A 485 -7.43 -10.29 27.44
N GLN A 486 -7.88 -9.04 27.65
CA GLN A 486 -7.46 -7.90 26.84
C GLN A 486 -5.95 -7.68 26.85
N SER A 487 -5.24 -8.07 27.92
CA SER A 487 -3.78 -7.93 27.97
C SER A 487 -3.10 -8.88 26.98
N ARG A 488 -3.50 -10.15 26.95
CA ARG A 488 -3.03 -11.14 25.97
C ARG A 488 -3.44 -10.79 24.55
N LEU A 489 -4.69 -10.36 24.37
CA LEU A 489 -5.25 -10.07 23.05
C LEU A 489 -4.53 -8.87 22.40
N VAL A 490 -4.12 -7.87 23.18
CA VAL A 490 -3.28 -6.75 22.71
C VAL A 490 -1.80 -7.17 22.52
N GLU A 491 -1.24 -7.98 23.43
CA GLU A 491 0.13 -8.51 23.31
C GLU A 491 0.31 -9.42 22.07
N SER A 492 -0.75 -10.12 21.65
CA SER A 492 -0.72 -11.10 20.57
C SER A 492 -1.13 -10.59 19.19
N LEU A 493 -2.10 -9.67 19.11
CA LEU A 493 -2.67 -9.21 17.84
C LEU A 493 -2.14 -7.85 17.37
N GLY A 494 -1.47 -7.08 18.23
CA GLY A 494 -1.00 -5.74 17.90
C GLY A 494 -2.16 -4.82 17.49
N SER A 495 -2.10 -4.28 16.27
CA SER A 495 -3.17 -3.45 15.68
C SER A 495 -4.06 -4.20 14.66
N THR A 496 -3.87 -5.51 14.49
CA THR A 496 -4.58 -6.34 13.49
C THR A 496 -5.68 -7.20 14.13
N SER A 497 -6.63 -7.67 13.33
CA SER A 497 -7.70 -8.58 13.75
C SER A 497 -7.19 -10.01 13.94
N LEU A 498 -7.80 -10.75 14.88
CA LEU A 498 -7.65 -12.21 14.99
C LEU A 498 -8.00 -12.93 13.67
N GLY A 499 -9.06 -12.49 13.01
CA GLY A 499 -9.52 -13.08 11.75
C GLY A 499 -8.56 -12.82 10.59
N GLU A 500 -7.89 -11.67 10.58
CA GLU A 500 -6.83 -11.34 9.62
C GLU A 500 -5.62 -12.26 9.82
N VAL A 501 -5.09 -12.37 11.05
CA VAL A 501 -3.91 -13.21 11.35
C VAL A 501 -4.19 -14.69 11.06
N LEU A 502 -5.38 -15.18 11.41
CA LEU A 502 -5.83 -16.53 11.08
C LEU A 502 -5.99 -16.73 9.56
N GLY A 503 -6.63 -15.78 8.88
CA GLY A 503 -6.84 -15.82 7.43
C GLY A 503 -5.52 -15.85 6.66
N ASP A 504 -4.55 -15.04 7.06
CA ASP A 504 -3.21 -14.99 6.49
C ASP A 504 -2.46 -16.32 6.66
N SER A 505 -2.51 -16.93 7.85
CA SER A 505 -1.87 -18.22 8.13
C SER A 505 -2.51 -19.36 7.32
N VAL A 506 -3.85 -19.41 7.27
CA VAL A 506 -4.61 -20.36 6.44
C VAL A 506 -4.30 -20.16 4.96
N THR A 507 -4.19 -18.91 4.49
CA THR A 507 -3.85 -18.57 3.10
C THR A 507 -2.43 -19.01 2.76
N ARG A 508 -1.44 -18.76 3.64
CA ARG A 508 -0.07 -19.27 3.47
C ARG A 508 -0.05 -20.79 3.36
N ARG A 509 -0.77 -21.52 4.23
CA ARG A 509 -0.84 -22.99 4.14
C ARG A 509 -1.49 -23.45 2.84
N MET A 510 -2.61 -22.83 2.45
CA MET A 510 -3.31 -23.15 1.20
C MET A 510 -2.38 -22.96 -0.02
N LEU A 511 -1.65 -21.85 -0.09
CA LEU A 511 -0.71 -21.59 -1.18
C LEU A 511 0.48 -22.56 -1.18
N ALA A 512 1.03 -22.92 -0.01
CA ALA A 512 2.09 -23.92 0.11
C ALA A 512 1.63 -25.30 -0.41
N GLU A 513 0.45 -25.76 -0.01
CA GLU A 513 -0.16 -27.01 -0.47
C GLU A 513 -0.49 -26.98 -1.98
N TYR A 514 -1.00 -25.84 -2.48
CA TYR A 514 -1.27 -25.64 -3.90
C TYR A 514 0.01 -25.74 -4.74
N ARG A 515 1.12 -25.15 -4.29
CA ARG A 515 2.43 -25.27 -4.93
C ARG A 515 2.97 -26.70 -4.87
N ALA A 516 2.86 -27.38 -3.72
CA ALA A 516 3.40 -28.72 -3.51
C ALA A 516 2.66 -29.85 -4.28
N ALA A 517 1.39 -29.67 -4.63
CA ALA A 517 0.57 -30.71 -5.26
C ALA A 517 0.85 -30.91 -6.77
N VAL A 518 2.05 -31.40 -7.13
CA VAL A 518 2.53 -31.52 -8.53
C VAL A 518 1.68 -32.47 -9.40
N ASP A 519 0.98 -33.45 -8.80
CA ASP A 519 0.13 -34.45 -9.49
C ASP A 519 -0.76 -33.88 -10.61
N PHE A 520 -1.24 -32.65 -10.41
CA PHE A 520 -2.20 -32.01 -11.30
C PHE A 520 -1.58 -31.02 -12.29
N ASP A 521 -0.26 -30.82 -12.32
CA ASP A 521 0.37 -29.78 -13.15
C ASP A 521 0.69 -30.22 -14.59
N GLY A 522 0.36 -31.45 -14.99
CA GLY A 522 0.56 -31.95 -16.35
C GLY A 522 -0.06 -31.07 -17.45
N TRP A 523 -1.13 -30.31 -17.14
CA TRP A 523 -1.73 -29.35 -18.06
C TRP A 523 -0.81 -28.19 -18.43
N ARG A 524 0.10 -27.75 -17.54
CA ARG A 524 1.03 -26.63 -17.83
C ARG A 524 1.90 -26.92 -19.03
N GLN A 525 2.19 -28.19 -19.25
CA GLN A 525 2.98 -28.60 -20.39
C GLN A 525 2.19 -28.33 -21.69
N LEU A 526 0.87 -28.52 -21.73
CA LEU A 526 0.05 -28.49 -22.95
C LEU A 526 -0.43 -27.10 -23.37
N VAL A 527 -0.19 -26.06 -22.58
CA VAL A 527 -0.74 -24.73 -22.79
C VAL A 527 0.33 -23.65 -22.76
N ASN A 528 0.10 -22.55 -23.47
CA ASN A 528 0.81 -21.31 -23.22
C ASN A 528 0.09 -20.50 -22.12
N VAL A 529 0.82 -19.90 -21.19
CA VAL A 529 0.25 -19.15 -20.06
C VAL A 529 0.52 -17.66 -20.24
N VAL A 530 -0.55 -16.85 -20.21
CA VAL A 530 -0.51 -15.42 -20.55
C VAL A 530 -1.22 -14.60 -19.45
N PRO A 531 -0.68 -13.44 -19.02
CA PRO A 531 -1.38 -12.53 -18.13
C PRO A 531 -2.51 -11.78 -18.85
N VAL A 532 -3.68 -11.67 -18.21
CA VAL A 532 -4.86 -10.96 -18.74
C VAL A 532 -5.27 -9.85 -17.79
N ASN A 533 -5.41 -8.61 -18.30
CA ASN A 533 -5.59 -7.42 -17.45
C ASN A 533 -7.06 -7.01 -17.22
N ASP A 534 -8.04 -7.63 -17.87
CA ASP A 534 -9.48 -7.31 -17.70
C ASP A 534 -10.37 -8.53 -18.03
N PHE A 535 -11.59 -8.54 -17.50
CA PHE A 535 -12.66 -9.50 -17.77
C PHE A 535 -13.36 -9.31 -19.13
N ARG A 536 -12.85 -8.45 -20.02
CA ARG A 536 -13.37 -8.31 -21.39
C ARG A 536 -13.03 -9.55 -22.22
N MET A 537 -13.71 -9.69 -23.36
CA MET A 537 -13.31 -10.69 -24.35
C MET A 537 -11.86 -10.41 -24.75
N GLN A 538 -11.03 -11.45 -24.65
CA GLN A 538 -9.68 -11.49 -25.16
C GLN A 538 -9.76 -11.95 -26.61
N HIS A 539 -9.15 -11.17 -27.48
CA HIS A 539 -9.05 -11.40 -28.90
C HIS A 539 -7.63 -11.91 -29.20
N ARG A 540 -7.52 -13.00 -29.96
CA ARG A 540 -6.26 -13.64 -30.37
C ARG A 540 -6.27 -13.89 -31.86
N THR A 541 -5.92 -12.85 -32.59
CA THR A 541 -5.72 -12.87 -34.04
C THR A 541 -4.41 -13.60 -34.37
N ARG A 542 -4.51 -14.81 -34.90
CA ARG A 542 -3.41 -15.48 -35.61
C ARG A 542 -3.36 -14.96 -37.04
N TRP A 543 -2.15 -14.83 -37.56
CA TRP A 543 -1.89 -14.56 -38.97
C TRP A 543 -1.45 -15.89 -39.61
N GLY A 544 -1.87 -16.14 -40.84
CA GLY A 544 -1.32 -17.24 -41.63
C GLY A 544 0.15 -17.04 -42.00
N GLY A 545 0.71 -18.04 -42.66
CA GLY A 545 2.09 -17.98 -43.17
C GLY A 545 2.15 -17.48 -44.61
N TYR A 546 3.35 -17.10 -45.04
CA TYR A 546 3.64 -16.83 -46.44
C TYR A 546 4.08 -18.12 -47.10
N GLY A 547 3.52 -18.43 -48.28
CA GLY A 547 3.99 -19.57 -49.06
C GLY A 547 5.38 -19.38 -49.67
N ASP A 548 5.93 -20.47 -50.21
CA ASP A 548 7.20 -20.53 -50.94
C ASP A 548 7.48 -19.30 -51.82
N LEU A 549 8.68 -18.73 -51.68
CA LEU A 549 9.07 -17.52 -52.41
C LEU A 549 9.19 -17.79 -53.92
N PRO A 550 8.51 -17.02 -54.79
CA PRO A 550 8.55 -17.24 -56.23
C PRO A 550 9.95 -16.96 -56.78
N THR A 551 10.42 -17.81 -57.69
CA THR A 551 11.71 -17.60 -58.37
C THR A 551 11.63 -16.38 -59.29
N VAL A 552 12.40 -15.34 -58.97
CA VAL A 552 12.49 -14.12 -59.78
C VAL A 552 13.57 -14.31 -60.85
N ALA A 553 13.21 -14.10 -62.12
CA ALA A 553 14.15 -14.16 -63.24
C ALA A 553 15.08 -12.92 -63.27
N GLU A 554 16.27 -13.06 -63.82
CA GLU A 554 17.23 -11.95 -63.93
C GLU A 554 16.64 -10.81 -64.77
N GLY A 555 16.49 -9.63 -64.15
CA GLY A 555 15.89 -8.44 -64.77
C GLY A 555 14.36 -8.35 -64.72
N ALA A 556 13.67 -9.25 -64.02
CA ALA A 556 12.21 -9.20 -63.83
C ALA A 556 11.80 -8.46 -62.54
N ASP A 557 10.60 -7.86 -62.57
CA ASP A 557 10.00 -7.21 -61.39
C ASP A 557 9.48 -8.24 -60.36
N TYR A 558 9.76 -7.97 -59.08
CA TYR A 558 9.25 -8.75 -57.96
C TYR A 558 7.72 -8.66 -57.91
N GLN A 559 7.04 -9.81 -57.98
CA GLN A 559 5.59 -9.86 -57.86
C GLN A 559 5.16 -9.67 -56.39
N PRO A 560 4.04 -8.97 -56.11
CA PRO A 560 3.55 -8.81 -54.75
C PRO A 560 3.11 -10.15 -54.18
N LEU A 561 3.66 -10.53 -53.02
CA LEU A 561 3.21 -11.71 -52.29
C LEU A 561 1.77 -11.52 -51.78
N THR A 562 0.98 -12.59 -51.80
CA THR A 562 -0.34 -12.59 -51.16
C THR A 562 -0.16 -12.51 -49.65
N SER A 563 -0.73 -11.47 -49.02
CA SER A 563 -0.75 -11.36 -47.56
C SER A 563 -1.56 -12.50 -46.95
N PRO A 564 -1.12 -13.12 -45.84
CA PRO A 564 -1.86 -14.18 -45.18
C PRO A 564 -3.18 -13.66 -44.59
N SER A 565 -4.21 -14.52 -44.53
CA SER A 565 -5.46 -14.21 -43.83
C SER A 565 -5.31 -14.40 -42.32
N ASP A 566 -6.24 -13.83 -41.55
CA ASP A 566 -6.31 -13.95 -40.10
C ASP A 566 -7.40 -14.91 -39.60
N GLU A 567 -7.12 -15.55 -38.46
CA GLU A 567 -8.05 -16.39 -37.70
C GLU A 567 -8.10 -15.90 -36.26
N GLU A 568 -9.29 -15.66 -35.70
CA GLU A 568 -9.43 -15.06 -34.36
C GLU A 568 -10.03 -16.03 -33.33
N ALA A 569 -9.20 -16.50 -32.40
CA ALA A 569 -9.68 -17.18 -31.20
C ALA A 569 -10.11 -16.14 -30.15
N THR A 570 -11.26 -16.35 -29.50
CA THR A 570 -11.75 -15.47 -28.42
C THR A 570 -12.04 -16.23 -27.12
N TYR A 571 -11.72 -15.61 -25.98
CA TYR A 571 -12.03 -16.17 -24.66
C TYR A 571 -12.25 -15.09 -23.60
N LYS A 572 -12.75 -15.47 -22.42
CA LYS A 572 -13.02 -14.56 -21.32
C LYS A 572 -12.53 -15.14 -20.00
N ALA A 573 -11.84 -14.33 -19.19
CA ALA A 573 -11.49 -14.70 -17.83
C ALA A 573 -12.76 -14.87 -16.98
N GLY A 574 -12.93 -16.03 -16.35
CA GLY A 574 -14.07 -16.37 -15.51
C GLY A 574 -13.67 -16.52 -14.04
N LYS A 575 -14.59 -16.21 -13.12
CA LYS A 575 -14.39 -16.45 -11.68
C LYS A 575 -14.84 -17.86 -11.34
N LYS A 576 -13.96 -18.66 -10.74
CA LYS A 576 -14.25 -19.97 -10.14
C LYS A 576 -14.00 -19.87 -8.64
N GLY A 577 -14.85 -20.49 -7.82
CA GLY A 577 -14.75 -20.34 -6.37
C GLY A 577 -15.94 -20.94 -5.63
N GLY A 578 -15.84 -20.94 -4.31
CA GLY A 578 -16.85 -21.46 -3.40
C GLY A 578 -16.64 -20.91 -2.00
N THR A 579 -17.58 -21.18 -1.10
CA THR A 579 -17.52 -20.82 0.31
C THR A 579 -17.59 -22.06 1.17
N GLU A 580 -16.79 -22.12 2.23
CA GLU A 580 -16.86 -23.17 3.25
C GLU A 580 -16.94 -22.54 4.64
N ASP A 581 -17.84 -23.05 5.46
CA ASP A 581 -18.09 -22.55 6.82
C ASP A 581 -17.34 -23.39 7.86
N ILE A 582 -16.66 -22.73 8.80
CA ILE A 582 -16.27 -23.32 10.08
C ILE A 582 -17.23 -22.80 11.16
N THR A 583 -17.94 -23.72 11.84
CA THR A 583 -18.88 -23.35 12.90
C THR A 583 -18.19 -23.34 14.28
N LEU A 584 -18.79 -22.63 15.25
CA LEU A 584 -18.29 -22.60 16.63
C LEU A 584 -18.24 -24.00 17.27
N GLU A 585 -19.15 -24.91 16.92
CA GLU A 585 -19.12 -26.30 17.40
C GLU A 585 -17.89 -27.06 16.88
N MET A 586 -17.49 -26.86 15.62
CA MET A 586 -16.28 -27.48 15.08
C MET A 586 -15.01 -27.03 15.82
N ILE A 587 -14.95 -25.74 16.19
CA ILE A 587 -13.85 -25.17 16.97
C ILE A 587 -13.88 -25.71 18.42
N LYS A 588 -15.07 -25.77 19.03
CA LYS A 588 -15.26 -26.14 20.44
C LYS A 588 -15.08 -27.63 20.71
N ASN A 589 -15.50 -28.48 19.78
CA ASN A 589 -15.29 -29.93 19.80
C ASN A 589 -13.85 -30.29 19.46
N ASP A 590 -13.06 -29.35 18.90
CA ASP A 590 -11.65 -29.49 18.59
C ASP A 590 -11.36 -30.74 17.76
N ASP A 591 -12.12 -30.91 16.66
CA ASP A 591 -11.82 -31.88 15.61
C ASP A 591 -10.57 -31.43 14.83
N VAL A 592 -9.41 -31.48 15.49
CA VAL A 592 -8.08 -31.05 15.01
C VAL A 592 -7.80 -31.57 13.60
N GLY A 593 -8.17 -32.82 13.34
CA GLY A 593 -7.99 -33.47 12.04
C GLY A 593 -8.89 -32.92 10.94
N LEU A 594 -10.06 -32.35 11.24
CA LEU A 594 -10.97 -31.78 10.25
C LEU A 594 -10.54 -30.37 9.86
N ILE A 595 -10.32 -29.49 10.85
CA ILE A 595 -9.90 -28.10 10.63
C ILE A 595 -8.60 -28.06 9.82
N ARG A 596 -7.57 -28.82 10.21
CA ARG A 596 -6.29 -28.92 9.49
C ARG A 596 -6.41 -29.40 8.04
N ARG A 597 -7.45 -30.16 7.70
CA ARG A 597 -7.65 -30.68 6.33
C ARG A 597 -8.32 -29.69 5.40
N ILE A 598 -9.05 -28.68 5.90
CA ILE A 598 -9.78 -27.72 5.06
C ILE A 598 -8.85 -27.03 4.04
N PRO A 599 -7.70 -26.45 4.42
CA PRO A 599 -6.85 -25.73 3.46
C PRO A 599 -6.24 -26.69 2.42
N THR A 600 -5.75 -27.86 2.83
CA THR A 600 -5.20 -28.88 1.93
C THR A 600 -6.26 -29.40 0.94
N LYS A 601 -7.50 -29.63 1.40
CA LYS A 601 -8.61 -30.09 0.54
C LYS A 601 -9.07 -29.01 -0.43
N LEU A 602 -9.19 -27.75 0.02
CA LEU A 602 -9.51 -26.60 -0.85
C LEU A 602 -8.43 -26.38 -1.92
N SER A 603 -7.15 -26.44 -1.54
CA SER A 603 -6.01 -26.34 -2.46
C SER A 603 -6.07 -27.42 -3.53
N ARG A 604 -6.22 -28.69 -3.13
CA ARG A 604 -6.32 -29.83 -4.05
C ARG A 604 -7.57 -29.73 -4.93
N ALA A 605 -8.68 -29.20 -4.42
CA ALA A 605 -9.89 -28.96 -5.19
C ALA A 605 -9.70 -27.88 -6.26
N ALA A 606 -9.10 -26.73 -5.91
CA ALA A 606 -8.82 -25.62 -6.83
C ALA A 606 -7.84 -26.01 -7.94
N LYS A 607 -6.81 -26.80 -7.61
CA LYS A 607 -5.84 -27.29 -8.59
C LYS A 607 -6.46 -28.33 -9.54
N ARG A 608 -7.27 -29.25 -8.98
CA ARG A 608 -8.04 -30.22 -9.76
C ARG A 608 -9.07 -29.56 -10.68
N THR A 609 -9.71 -28.47 -10.29
CA THR A 609 -10.67 -27.77 -11.17
C THR A 609 -9.99 -27.03 -12.31
N LEU A 610 -8.82 -26.41 -12.09
CA LEU A 610 -8.01 -25.83 -13.15
C LEU A 610 -7.54 -26.90 -14.15
N ALA A 611 -6.95 -27.98 -13.65
CA ALA A 611 -6.44 -29.05 -14.52
C ALA A 611 -7.57 -29.72 -15.33
N LYS A 612 -8.74 -29.97 -14.71
CA LYS A 612 -9.94 -30.44 -15.43
C LYS A 612 -10.39 -29.46 -16.52
N PHE A 613 -10.40 -28.17 -16.25
CA PHE A 613 -10.79 -27.16 -17.25
C PHE A 613 -9.92 -27.24 -18.51
N VAL A 614 -8.60 -27.44 -18.38
CA VAL A 614 -7.71 -27.60 -19.53
C VAL A 614 -7.92 -28.94 -20.24
N PHE A 615 -7.89 -30.07 -19.51
CA PHE A 615 -8.06 -31.39 -20.11
C PHE A 615 -9.46 -31.61 -20.71
N ASP A 616 -10.48 -30.86 -20.27
CA ASP A 616 -11.82 -30.90 -20.84
C ASP A 616 -11.89 -30.27 -22.25
N PHE A 617 -10.96 -29.41 -22.67
CA PHE A 617 -10.87 -29.00 -24.09
C PHE A 617 -10.61 -30.22 -25.00
N LEU A 618 -9.67 -31.08 -24.61
CA LEU A 618 -9.32 -32.30 -25.35
C LEU A 618 -10.41 -33.39 -25.23
N ARG A 619 -11.04 -33.50 -24.06
CA ARG A 619 -12.06 -34.53 -23.80
C ARG A 619 -13.41 -34.22 -24.44
N SER A 620 -13.91 -32.98 -24.29
CA SER A 620 -15.27 -32.61 -24.71
C SER A 620 -15.43 -32.32 -26.20
N ASN A 621 -14.31 -32.09 -26.91
CA ASN A 621 -14.29 -31.75 -28.33
C ASN A 621 -15.20 -30.57 -28.70
N ALA A 622 -15.05 -29.46 -27.96
CA ALA A 622 -15.84 -28.25 -28.19
C ALA A 622 -15.58 -27.63 -29.58
N VAL A 623 -16.55 -26.84 -30.05
CA VAL A 623 -16.42 -26.01 -31.25
C VAL A 623 -15.39 -24.90 -31.00
N ILE A 624 -14.49 -24.69 -31.96
CA ILE A 624 -13.42 -23.69 -31.92
C ILE A 624 -13.73 -22.50 -32.86
N TYR A 625 -12.73 -21.66 -33.12
CA TYR A 625 -12.88 -20.39 -33.84
C TYR A 625 -13.35 -20.54 -35.31
N ASP A 626 -13.07 -21.68 -35.94
CA ASP A 626 -13.41 -22.02 -37.33
C ASP A 626 -14.83 -22.60 -37.51
N THR A 627 -15.66 -22.57 -36.45
CA THR A 627 -17.01 -23.15 -36.35
C THR A 627 -17.09 -24.69 -36.37
N LYS A 628 -15.95 -25.40 -36.45
CA LYS A 628 -15.87 -26.86 -36.36
C LYS A 628 -15.39 -27.29 -34.97
N ALA A 629 -15.51 -28.58 -34.67
CA ALA A 629 -14.98 -29.15 -33.44
C ALA A 629 -13.45 -29.23 -33.51
N LEU A 630 -12.76 -29.12 -32.36
CA LEU A 630 -11.29 -29.24 -32.27
C LEU A 630 -10.75 -30.44 -33.07
N PHE A 631 -11.31 -31.61 -32.82
CA PHE A 631 -11.05 -32.84 -33.55
C PHE A 631 -12.16 -33.09 -34.58
N HIS A 632 -11.80 -33.00 -35.86
CA HIS A 632 -12.72 -33.15 -36.98
C HIS A 632 -12.02 -33.78 -38.19
N VAL A 633 -12.79 -34.42 -39.08
CA VAL A 633 -12.24 -35.06 -40.29
C VAL A 633 -11.57 -34.04 -41.20
N ASP A 634 -12.22 -32.88 -41.40
CA ASP A 634 -11.68 -31.77 -42.21
C ASP A 634 -10.38 -31.16 -41.64
N HIS A 635 -10.11 -31.37 -40.34
CA HIS A 635 -8.87 -30.93 -39.68
C HIS A 635 -7.76 -31.98 -39.79
N ALA A 636 -8.04 -33.13 -40.41
CA ALA A 636 -7.14 -34.28 -40.55
C ALA A 636 -6.50 -34.75 -39.21
N ASN A 637 -7.19 -34.50 -38.09
CA ASN A 637 -6.68 -34.72 -36.74
C ASN A 637 -7.53 -35.66 -35.87
N LEU A 638 -8.53 -36.32 -36.46
CA LEU A 638 -9.41 -37.29 -35.84
C LEU A 638 -9.18 -38.71 -36.42
N PHE A 639 -8.92 -39.66 -35.54
CA PHE A 639 -8.63 -41.07 -35.82
C PHE A 639 -9.54 -41.98 -34.98
N THR A 640 -9.52 -43.30 -35.23
CA THR A 640 -10.39 -44.26 -34.51
C THR A 640 -9.68 -45.52 -34.00
N ALA A 641 -8.37 -45.66 -34.23
CA ALA A 641 -7.63 -46.86 -33.89
C ALA A 641 -7.04 -46.84 -32.47
N ALA A 642 -6.99 -48.02 -31.85
CA ALA A 642 -6.43 -48.21 -30.52
C ALA A 642 -4.92 -47.90 -30.46
N LEU A 643 -4.47 -47.47 -29.29
CA LEU A 643 -3.10 -47.04 -29.04
C LEU A 643 -2.07 -48.13 -29.40
N SER A 644 -1.25 -47.87 -30.41
CA SER A 644 -0.21 -48.79 -30.87
C SER A 644 0.98 -48.05 -31.48
N LYS A 645 2.14 -48.73 -31.63
CA LYS A 645 3.35 -48.12 -32.25
C LYS A 645 3.11 -47.72 -33.71
N ALA A 646 2.26 -48.45 -34.42
CA ALA A 646 1.89 -48.15 -35.80
C ALA A 646 0.98 -46.91 -35.87
N GLU A 647 -0.06 -46.87 -35.04
CA GLU A 647 -1.01 -45.74 -35.06
C GLU A 647 -0.36 -44.44 -34.57
N LEU A 648 0.51 -44.51 -33.57
CA LEU A 648 1.29 -43.35 -33.12
C LEU A 648 2.17 -42.76 -34.25
N ALA A 649 2.65 -43.60 -35.18
CA ALA A 649 3.37 -43.14 -36.37
C ALA A 649 2.43 -42.47 -37.39
N VAL A 650 1.18 -42.92 -37.52
CA VAL A 650 0.15 -42.28 -38.35
C VAL A 650 -0.20 -40.90 -37.80
N HIS A 651 -0.49 -40.77 -36.51
CA HIS A 651 -0.75 -39.50 -35.84
C HIS A 651 0.42 -38.51 -35.99
N ARG A 652 1.66 -38.98 -35.78
CA ARG A 652 2.87 -38.17 -36.03
C ARG A 652 2.96 -37.68 -37.48
N LEU A 653 2.69 -38.56 -38.45
CA LEU A 653 2.70 -38.18 -39.87
C LEU A 653 1.56 -37.25 -40.25
N ALA A 654 0.42 -37.30 -39.56
CA ALA A 654 -0.68 -36.36 -39.76
C ALA A 654 -0.29 -34.94 -39.30
N MET A 655 0.27 -34.80 -38.09
CA MET A 655 0.76 -33.50 -37.60
C MET A 655 1.85 -32.91 -38.50
N LEU A 656 2.83 -33.73 -38.94
CA LEU A 656 3.87 -33.30 -39.88
C LEU A 656 3.35 -32.88 -41.26
N LYS A 657 2.13 -33.28 -41.63
CA LYS A 657 1.48 -32.97 -42.91
C LYS A 657 0.45 -31.85 -42.79
N GLN A 658 0.19 -31.32 -41.60
CA GLN A 658 -0.64 -30.12 -41.45
C GLN A 658 -0.02 -28.98 -42.25
N THR A 659 -0.84 -28.36 -43.08
CA THR A 659 -0.43 -27.20 -43.88
C THR A 659 -0.63 -25.92 -43.09
N GLU A 660 0.06 -24.86 -43.49
CA GLU A 660 -0.16 -23.53 -42.93
C GLU A 660 -1.56 -22.99 -43.26
N LEU A 661 -1.91 -21.83 -42.69
CA LEU A 661 -3.11 -21.12 -43.11
C LEU A 661 -2.76 -20.32 -44.37
N THR A 662 -3.58 -20.45 -45.41
CA THR A 662 -3.41 -19.80 -46.72
C THR A 662 -2.23 -20.31 -47.59
N SER A 663 -1.26 -21.08 -47.03
CA SER A 663 -0.26 -21.81 -47.81
C SER A 663 -0.47 -23.33 -47.76
N ASP A 664 -0.15 -24.01 -48.87
CA ASP A 664 -0.06 -25.48 -48.96
C ASP A 664 1.23 -26.04 -48.32
N ASP A 665 2.13 -25.17 -47.86
CA ASP A 665 3.37 -25.55 -47.20
C ASP A 665 3.13 -26.24 -45.86
N ARG A 666 3.96 -27.25 -45.57
CA ARG A 666 3.81 -28.11 -44.40
C ARG A 666 4.55 -27.54 -43.19
N ILE A 667 3.81 -27.40 -42.09
CA ILE A 667 4.30 -26.91 -40.80
C ILE A 667 5.45 -27.76 -40.23
N GLY A 668 5.48 -29.06 -40.53
CA GLY A 668 6.61 -29.93 -40.17
C GLY A 668 6.79 -30.18 -38.66
N ILE A 669 5.80 -29.86 -37.82
CA ILE A 669 5.81 -30.11 -36.37
C ILE A 669 5.35 -31.53 -36.05
N ALA A 670 6.03 -32.17 -35.09
CA ALA A 670 5.71 -33.52 -34.60
C ALA A 670 5.15 -33.47 -33.16
N PRO A 671 4.35 -34.46 -32.74
CA PRO A 671 3.93 -34.57 -31.34
C PRO A 671 5.13 -34.85 -30.43
N THR A 672 5.20 -34.13 -29.31
CA THR A 672 6.18 -34.32 -28.23
C THR A 672 5.52 -34.84 -26.94
N ARG A 673 4.18 -34.86 -26.88
CA ARG A 673 3.40 -35.37 -25.74
C ARG A 673 2.28 -36.32 -26.17
N LEU A 674 2.06 -37.32 -25.33
CA LEU A 674 0.99 -38.32 -25.43
C LEU A 674 0.09 -38.19 -24.19
N VAL A 675 -1.17 -37.83 -24.41
CA VAL A 675 -2.18 -37.63 -23.36
C VAL A 675 -3.12 -38.84 -23.37
N VAL A 676 -3.19 -39.55 -22.25
CA VAL A 676 -3.89 -40.84 -22.14
C VAL A 676 -4.73 -40.91 -20.85
N PRO A 677 -5.80 -41.70 -20.80
CA PRO A 677 -6.46 -42.08 -19.54
C PRO A 677 -5.48 -42.88 -18.67
N ALA A 678 -5.74 -42.92 -17.36
CA ALA A 678 -4.86 -43.61 -16.41
C ALA A 678 -4.69 -45.11 -16.75
N ASP A 679 -5.74 -45.76 -17.27
CA ASP A 679 -5.77 -47.17 -17.64
C ASP A 679 -4.82 -47.51 -18.80
N LEU A 680 -4.55 -46.56 -19.72
CA LEU A 680 -3.60 -46.73 -20.82
C LEU A 680 -2.17 -46.29 -20.47
N GLN A 681 -1.91 -45.83 -19.24
CA GLN A 681 -0.60 -45.31 -18.87
C GLN A 681 0.51 -46.37 -19.00
N GLU A 682 0.27 -47.61 -18.56
CA GLU A 682 1.25 -48.70 -18.70
C GLU A 682 1.50 -49.06 -20.18
N ALA A 683 0.42 -49.21 -20.96
CA ALA A 683 0.50 -49.49 -22.39
C ALA A 683 1.28 -48.39 -23.14
N ALA A 684 1.04 -47.12 -22.82
CA ALA A 684 1.75 -45.98 -23.38
C ALA A 684 3.26 -46.01 -23.05
N VAL A 685 3.63 -46.34 -21.81
CA VAL A 685 5.03 -46.48 -21.39
C VAL A 685 5.71 -47.66 -22.12
N ASP A 686 5.00 -48.77 -22.30
CA ASP A 686 5.49 -49.96 -23.00
C ASP A 686 5.73 -49.74 -24.51
N LEU A 687 5.11 -48.71 -25.11
CA LEU A 687 5.40 -48.34 -26.50
C LEU A 687 6.88 -47.97 -26.70
N PHE A 688 7.47 -47.27 -25.73
CA PHE A 688 8.83 -46.74 -25.80
C PHE A 688 9.89 -47.68 -25.20
N LYS A 689 9.49 -48.68 -24.41
CA LYS A 689 10.39 -49.74 -23.95
C LYS A 689 10.92 -50.55 -25.14
N LEU A 690 12.19 -50.93 -25.04
CA LEU A 690 12.79 -51.95 -25.91
C LEU A 690 12.19 -53.33 -25.56
N SER A 691 11.80 -54.08 -26.58
CA SER A 691 11.61 -55.53 -26.48
C SER A 691 12.99 -56.23 -26.55
N THR A 692 13.03 -57.56 -26.66
CA THR A 692 14.25 -58.38 -26.82
C THR A 692 15.12 -58.09 -28.06
N ASN A 693 14.80 -57.03 -28.83
CA ASN A 693 15.59 -56.56 -29.97
C ASN A 693 16.67 -55.59 -29.49
N ASN A 694 17.91 -55.78 -29.93
CA ASN A 694 19.04 -54.91 -29.58
C ASN A 694 19.01 -53.53 -30.28
N GLU A 695 18.12 -53.32 -31.25
CA GLU A 695 17.99 -52.08 -32.02
C GLU A 695 16.67 -51.35 -31.72
N LYS A 696 16.75 -50.01 -31.55
CA LYS A 696 15.58 -49.16 -31.33
C LYS A 696 14.84 -48.93 -32.65
N THR A 697 13.54 -49.22 -32.68
CA THR A 697 12.66 -48.72 -33.76
C THR A 697 12.58 -47.18 -33.68
N PHE A 698 12.39 -46.49 -34.80
CA PHE A 698 12.31 -45.02 -34.84
C PHE A 698 11.36 -44.43 -33.77
N ILE A 699 10.16 -44.99 -33.58
CA ILE A 699 9.20 -44.56 -32.54
C ILE A 699 9.75 -44.75 -31.11
N GLN A 700 10.54 -45.80 -30.85
CA GLN A 700 11.22 -46.03 -29.55
C GLN A 700 12.45 -45.13 -29.34
N SER A 701 12.91 -44.42 -30.37
CA SER A 701 13.96 -43.40 -30.25
C SER A 701 13.41 -42.01 -29.91
N LEU A 702 12.10 -41.80 -30.05
CA LEU A 702 11.43 -40.55 -29.69
C LEU A 702 11.30 -40.42 -28.16
N THR A 703 11.71 -39.26 -27.63
CA THR A 703 11.48 -38.88 -26.23
C THR A 703 10.16 -38.11 -26.13
N MET A 704 9.05 -38.84 -25.95
CA MET A 704 7.71 -38.26 -25.78
C MET A 704 7.28 -38.30 -24.31
N ASN A 705 6.74 -37.19 -23.80
CA ASN A 705 6.22 -37.17 -22.43
C ASN A 705 4.81 -37.75 -22.36
N ILE A 706 4.55 -38.60 -21.37
CA ILE A 706 3.25 -39.28 -21.18
C ILE A 706 2.51 -38.57 -20.05
N ILE A 707 1.32 -38.05 -20.36
CA ILE A 707 0.49 -37.27 -19.43
C ILE A 707 -0.77 -38.10 -19.12
N PRO A 708 -0.82 -38.82 -17.99
CA PRO A 708 -1.99 -39.58 -17.58
C PRO A 708 -3.09 -38.67 -17.00
N VAL A 709 -4.32 -38.80 -17.48
CA VAL A 709 -5.46 -37.99 -17.05
C VAL A 709 -6.41 -38.82 -16.18
N TRP A 710 -6.27 -38.67 -14.86
CA TRP A 710 -6.91 -39.46 -13.80
C TRP A 710 -8.45 -39.43 -13.72
N TYR A 711 -9.13 -38.71 -14.62
CA TYR A 711 -10.60 -38.54 -14.58
C TYR A 711 -11.30 -38.74 -15.92
N TRP A 712 -10.55 -39.08 -16.98
CA TRP A 712 -11.18 -39.52 -18.22
C TRP A 712 -11.86 -40.87 -17.95
N THR A 713 -13.14 -40.96 -18.32
CA THR A 713 -13.98 -42.14 -18.07
C THR A 713 -13.97 -43.12 -19.24
N ASP A 714 -13.51 -42.66 -20.40
CA ASP A 714 -13.20 -43.51 -21.54
C ASP A 714 -11.79 -44.04 -21.34
N ALA A 715 -11.64 -45.37 -21.36
CA ALA A 715 -10.39 -46.06 -21.13
C ALA A 715 -9.60 -46.32 -22.43
N ASN A 716 -10.15 -45.99 -23.60
CA ASN A 716 -9.55 -46.30 -24.90
C ASN A 716 -9.15 -45.04 -25.69
N ASP A 717 -9.88 -43.93 -25.52
CA ASP A 717 -9.56 -42.63 -26.15
C ASP A 717 -8.17 -42.11 -25.79
N TRP A 718 -7.41 -41.58 -26.76
CA TRP A 718 -6.10 -40.98 -26.53
C TRP A 718 -5.80 -39.81 -27.48
N CYS A 719 -4.95 -38.89 -27.04
CA CYS A 719 -4.58 -37.70 -27.82
C CYS A 719 -3.06 -37.52 -27.90
N THR A 720 -2.57 -36.89 -28.97
CA THR A 720 -1.20 -36.35 -29.02
C THR A 720 -1.23 -34.83 -29.01
N ALA A 721 -0.16 -34.22 -28.50
CA ALA A 721 0.07 -32.79 -28.56
C ALA A 721 1.51 -32.46 -28.97
N ALA A 722 1.67 -31.36 -29.70
CA ALA A 722 2.95 -30.71 -29.94
C ALA A 722 3.46 -30.01 -28.68
N ASP A 723 4.66 -29.41 -28.78
CA ASP A 723 5.12 -28.47 -27.76
C ASP A 723 4.44 -27.10 -27.96
N PRO A 724 3.88 -26.45 -26.93
CA PRO A 724 3.36 -25.09 -27.06
C PRO A 724 4.41 -24.05 -27.48
N ALA A 725 5.70 -24.35 -27.33
CA ALA A 725 6.79 -23.52 -27.84
C ALA A 725 6.91 -23.58 -29.38
N ASP A 726 6.59 -24.72 -30.00
CA ASP A 726 6.60 -24.87 -31.47
C ASP A 726 5.29 -24.34 -32.07
N ILE A 727 4.15 -24.68 -31.45
CA ILE A 727 2.81 -24.28 -31.90
C ILE A 727 1.86 -24.15 -30.70
N PRO A 728 1.39 -22.92 -30.35
CA PRO A 728 0.53 -22.71 -29.21
C PRO A 728 -0.89 -23.22 -29.50
N GLY A 729 -1.18 -24.45 -29.09
CA GLY A 729 -2.48 -25.09 -29.31
C GLY A 729 -3.59 -24.61 -28.38
N ILE A 730 -3.30 -24.37 -27.10
CA ILE A 730 -4.23 -23.83 -26.10
C ILE A 730 -3.56 -22.67 -25.37
N GLU A 731 -4.26 -21.54 -25.24
CA GLU A 731 -3.86 -20.42 -24.40
C GLU A 731 -4.67 -20.40 -23.09
N MET A 732 -3.98 -20.22 -21.96
CA MET A 732 -4.56 -20.01 -20.64
C MET A 732 -4.25 -18.61 -20.13
N GLY A 733 -5.30 -17.82 -19.92
CA GLY A 733 -5.23 -16.46 -19.40
C GLY A 733 -5.56 -16.37 -17.92
N PHE A 734 -4.64 -15.87 -17.11
CA PHE A 734 -4.85 -15.60 -15.67
C PHE A 734 -4.99 -14.10 -15.41
N LEU A 735 -5.96 -13.70 -14.59
CA LEU A 735 -6.18 -12.28 -14.28
C LEU A 735 -4.96 -11.70 -13.55
N ASP A 736 -4.44 -10.58 -14.03
CA ASP A 736 -3.27 -9.87 -13.50
C ASP A 736 -2.01 -10.77 -13.37
N GLY A 737 -1.94 -11.86 -14.15
CA GLY A 737 -0.89 -12.88 -14.06
C GLY A 737 -0.94 -13.76 -12.80
N ARG A 738 -2.04 -13.74 -12.04
CA ARG A 738 -2.18 -14.52 -10.80
C ARG A 738 -2.65 -15.96 -11.06
N GLU A 739 -1.70 -16.88 -11.17
CA GLU A 739 -1.94 -18.34 -11.25
C GLU A 739 -2.43 -18.98 -9.93
N GLU A 740 -2.42 -18.22 -8.83
CA GLU A 740 -2.69 -18.71 -7.49
C GLU A 740 -4.12 -18.39 -7.02
N PRO A 741 -4.81 -19.33 -6.35
CA PRO A 741 -6.12 -19.06 -5.78
C PRO A 741 -6.01 -18.16 -4.55
N GLU A 742 -6.88 -17.15 -4.50
CA GLU A 742 -7.04 -16.23 -3.37
C GLU A 742 -8.03 -16.80 -2.36
N LEU A 743 -7.77 -16.57 -1.08
CA LEU A 743 -8.70 -16.90 0.01
C LEU A 743 -9.12 -15.61 0.73
N PHE A 744 -10.40 -15.51 1.06
CA PHE A 744 -10.96 -14.42 1.86
C PHE A 744 -11.65 -15.01 3.08
N VAL A 745 -11.59 -14.30 4.20
CA VAL A 745 -12.30 -14.66 5.45
C VAL A 745 -13.37 -13.62 5.72
N GLN A 746 -14.54 -14.06 6.17
CA GLN A 746 -15.56 -13.17 6.72
C GLN A 746 -15.50 -13.23 8.26
N ASP A 747 -14.75 -12.31 8.86
CA ASP A 747 -14.43 -12.29 10.30
C ASP A 747 -15.14 -11.18 11.11
N THR A 748 -15.89 -10.28 10.45
CA THR A 748 -16.47 -9.09 11.09
C THR A 748 -17.61 -9.47 12.07
N PRO A 749 -17.45 -9.27 13.40
CA PRO A 749 -18.39 -9.82 14.39
C PRO A 749 -19.82 -9.30 14.30
N ASN A 750 -19.99 -8.09 13.76
CA ASN A 750 -21.29 -7.41 13.69
C ASN A 750 -21.96 -7.51 12.30
N VAL A 751 -21.38 -8.24 11.33
CA VAL A 751 -21.88 -8.29 9.94
C VAL A 751 -21.77 -9.69 9.32
N GLY A 752 -22.92 -10.29 8.99
CA GLY A 752 -23.01 -11.53 8.21
C GLY A 752 -23.05 -12.82 9.04
N SER A 753 -22.48 -13.91 8.52
CA SER A 753 -22.67 -15.28 9.03
C SER A 753 -22.28 -15.48 10.50
N MET A 754 -21.28 -14.73 10.98
CA MET A 754 -20.90 -14.74 12.41
C MET A 754 -22.03 -14.23 13.31
N PHE A 755 -22.64 -13.10 12.96
CA PHE A 755 -23.72 -12.50 13.75
C PHE A 755 -25.02 -13.31 13.70
N ALA A 756 -25.29 -13.98 12.57
CA ALA A 756 -26.56 -14.68 12.35
C ALA A 756 -26.55 -16.17 12.72
N ALA A 757 -25.37 -16.82 12.76
CA ALA A 757 -25.26 -18.27 12.88
C ALA A 757 -23.97 -18.80 13.52
N ASP A 758 -23.13 -17.95 14.13
CA ASP A 758 -21.84 -18.33 14.73
C ASP A 758 -20.90 -19.12 13.79
N LYS A 759 -20.80 -18.67 12.52
CA LYS A 759 -19.95 -19.29 11.47
C LYS A 759 -18.92 -18.36 10.88
N LEU A 760 -17.68 -18.85 10.79
CA LEU A 760 -16.57 -18.26 10.03
C LEU A 760 -16.62 -18.78 8.58
N THR A 761 -17.07 -17.95 7.64
CA THR A 761 -17.10 -18.33 6.21
C THR A 761 -15.77 -18.00 5.54
N TYR A 762 -15.09 -19.02 5.02
CA TYR A 762 -13.98 -18.89 4.08
C TYR A 762 -14.51 -18.84 2.65
N LYS A 763 -13.89 -18.04 1.79
CA LYS A 763 -14.22 -17.92 0.36
C LYS A 763 -12.98 -18.08 -0.48
N ILE A 764 -12.91 -19.15 -1.27
CA ILE A 764 -11.85 -19.35 -2.26
C ILE A 764 -12.25 -18.73 -3.61
N ARG A 765 -11.32 -18.05 -4.28
CA ARG A 765 -11.49 -17.40 -5.57
C ARG A 765 -10.28 -17.66 -6.46
N HIS A 766 -10.52 -18.17 -7.66
CA HIS A 766 -9.50 -18.36 -8.69
C HIS A 766 -10.06 -17.80 -10.00
N ILE A 767 -9.26 -17.02 -10.74
CA ILE A 767 -9.74 -16.26 -11.90
C ILE A 767 -8.89 -16.58 -13.12
N TYR A 768 -9.46 -17.35 -14.04
CA TYR A 768 -8.80 -17.79 -15.26
C TYR A 768 -9.81 -17.98 -16.40
N GLY A 769 -9.30 -17.97 -17.62
CA GLY A 769 -10.01 -18.38 -18.83
C GLY A 769 -9.02 -18.99 -19.81
N GLY A 770 -9.51 -19.53 -20.91
CA GLY A 770 -8.66 -20.05 -21.98
C GLY A 770 -9.48 -20.47 -23.18
N ALA A 771 -8.80 -20.70 -24.29
CA ALA A 771 -9.36 -21.24 -25.52
C ALA A 771 -8.30 -22.02 -26.30
N VAL A 772 -8.78 -22.83 -27.23
CA VAL A 772 -7.95 -23.44 -28.28
C VAL A 772 -7.57 -22.36 -29.28
N THR A 773 -6.27 -22.18 -29.51
CA THR A 773 -5.68 -21.21 -30.44
C THR A 773 -5.21 -21.86 -31.74
N ASP A 774 -4.93 -23.17 -31.74
CA ASP A 774 -4.64 -23.94 -32.96
C ASP A 774 -5.05 -25.43 -32.80
N PHE A 775 -5.80 -25.96 -33.76
CA PHE A 775 -6.18 -27.38 -33.81
C PHE A 775 -5.05 -28.29 -34.30
N ARG A 776 -4.10 -27.75 -35.08
CA ARG A 776 -2.99 -28.50 -35.72
C ARG A 776 -1.96 -28.97 -34.71
N ALA A 777 -1.93 -28.33 -33.53
CA ALA A 777 -1.14 -28.73 -32.37
C ALA A 777 -1.58 -30.08 -31.76
N PHE A 778 -2.75 -30.61 -32.11
CA PHE A 778 -3.33 -31.80 -31.50
C PHE A 778 -3.82 -32.83 -32.52
N THR A 779 -3.83 -34.10 -32.11
CA THR A 779 -4.64 -35.15 -32.75
C THR A 779 -5.32 -36.02 -31.69
N LYS A 780 -6.44 -36.66 -32.03
CA LYS A 780 -7.17 -37.56 -31.13
C LYS A 780 -7.59 -38.83 -31.86
N ALA A 781 -7.46 -39.97 -31.19
CA ALA A 781 -8.13 -41.20 -31.56
C ALA A 781 -9.36 -41.39 -30.67
N VAL A 782 -10.53 -41.60 -31.28
CA VAL A 782 -11.77 -41.95 -30.59
C VAL A 782 -12.06 -43.44 -30.84
N VAL A 783 -11.87 -44.27 -29.83
CA VAL A 783 -11.80 -45.73 -30.01
C VAL A 783 -13.12 -46.38 -29.58
N ALA A 784 -13.76 -47.09 -30.52
CA ALA A 784 -15.10 -47.66 -30.37
C ALA A 784 -15.16 -48.96 -29.54
#